data_AF-A0A9Q1LFW6-F1
#
_entry.id   AF-A0A9Q1LFW6-F1
#
_cell.length_a   1.000
_cell.length_b   1.000
_cell.length_c   1.000
_cell.angle_alpha   90.00
_cell.angle_beta   90.00
_cell.angle_gamma   90.00
#
_symmetry.space_group_name_H-M   'P 1'
#
loop_
_entity.id
_entity.type
_entity.pdbx_description
1 polymer ?
#
loop_
_entity_poly.entity_id
_entity_poly.type
_entity_poly.pdbx_seq_one_letter_code
_entity_poly.pdbx_strand_id
1 'polypeptide(L)'
;MSWFKSAMSKAVEVGNKNNLTRTVKNYADSVVQHAGQAVAEILHDRIGNRNFKSFKQTVKRLEEASVSCRGPERVQLMKRWLAVLKEIEKRTEVSAEDKEKINQYPSEETKENPRKQSLVLYYDSEMGGEPMNFHDVFLYSLALEGISICMILEAPNEEEVSLLLELFGLCLTGGKEVHYAIVSSIQDLAKAFSGYQDEVLVKREELLQFAESAITGLKINADLGRIDAEVSSLKKKLGEIKAAKDPNGEGHEVMSQVSSIEALKEALAHIRVCSKLEGLLLKKKTLKYGDSPEVHIQKVDKLKVLSESLASSTSKAEKKISDHRTQKEEALKFRVAKTSEVGEIEEELAAEISTLEKQRDEIEAQLKQVNISLAAANARLQNVVEERDQFYEANDQIVAHLKTREYELTKSIGSCKVEANILRTWINFLEDTWTLQSSFTESKYKEVNVELEEHEVYFGNLVMQLLSFYEKELRPSIDRIAKYVENLKNLGEGSAVGSGESKSLSPRKNLEEEYLDYEAKIVTTFSVVDNMREQFYTRQEKICRKDDPKIKKLFENIEKLRKEFESTERPNLEMEIPVQEGDSSSHEMVDDNISRPSEQGIETAVAGEKKKNEPPSAQTEEVLNPEAELAKLESEFGKINRNYLREEIGDWEFDELEKELKSGDSATTK
;
A
#
# COMPACT_ATOMS: atom_id res chain seq x y z
N MET A 1 31.05 -23.49 -19.97
CA MET A 1 30.01 -23.07 -18.99
C MET A 1 28.98 -22.10 -19.60
N SER A 2 28.76 -22.07 -20.92
CA SER A 2 27.92 -21.03 -21.57
C SER A 2 26.43 -21.38 -21.72
N TRP A 3 26.06 -22.65 -21.62
CA TRP A 3 24.69 -23.11 -21.90
C TRP A 3 23.68 -22.84 -20.76
N PHE A 4 24.14 -22.81 -19.50
CA PHE A 4 23.26 -22.56 -18.35
C PHE A 4 22.83 -21.08 -18.26
N LYS A 5 23.69 -20.15 -18.70
CA LYS A 5 23.41 -18.70 -18.71
C LYS A 5 22.34 -18.29 -19.75
N SER A 6 22.18 -19.06 -20.83
CA SER A 6 21.28 -18.70 -21.94
C SER A 6 19.85 -19.23 -21.79
N ALA A 7 19.64 -20.29 -21.01
CA ALA A 7 18.31 -20.88 -20.82
C ALA A 7 17.51 -20.17 -19.72
N MET A 8 18.18 -19.66 -18.68
CA MET A 8 17.51 -19.05 -17.53
C MET A 8 17.23 -17.54 -17.71
N SER A 9 18.03 -16.84 -18.53
CA SER A 9 17.80 -15.43 -18.86
C SER A 9 16.54 -15.21 -19.72
N LYS A 10 16.22 -16.16 -20.61
CA LYS A 10 15.07 -16.07 -21.52
C LYS A 10 13.70 -16.29 -20.87
N ALA A 11 13.66 -16.84 -19.65
CA ALA A 11 12.41 -17.08 -18.92
C ALA A 11 12.03 -15.93 -17.96
N VAL A 12 12.98 -15.06 -17.62
CA VAL A 12 12.77 -13.95 -16.66
C VAL A 12 12.36 -12.63 -17.36
N GLU A 13 12.60 -12.50 -18.66
CA GLU A 13 12.30 -11.26 -19.42
C GLU A 13 10.82 -11.03 -19.77
N VAL A 14 9.92 -12.00 -19.54
CA VAL A 14 8.51 -11.88 -19.99
C VAL A 14 7.58 -11.29 -18.92
N GLY A 15 8.06 -11.06 -17.69
CA GLY A 15 7.17 -10.84 -16.54
C GLY A 15 7.09 -9.46 -15.90
N ASN A 16 7.85 -8.43 -16.31
CA ASN A 16 7.99 -7.24 -15.45
C ASN A 16 7.87 -5.89 -16.19
N LYS A 17 6.62 -5.38 -16.28
CA LYS A 17 6.30 -4.02 -16.74
C LYS A 17 5.98 -3.13 -15.53
N ASN A 18 7.01 -2.76 -14.77
CA ASN A 18 6.92 -1.69 -13.76
C ASN A 18 7.82 -0.52 -14.19
N ASN A 19 7.35 0.71 -14.01
CA ASN A 19 8.04 1.94 -14.46
C ASN A 19 9.38 2.19 -13.73
N LEU A 20 9.70 1.43 -12.68
CA LEU A 20 10.94 1.53 -11.90
C LEU A 20 12.14 0.83 -12.55
N THR A 21 11.91 -0.13 -13.47
CA THR A 21 12.98 -0.83 -14.21
C THR A 21 13.90 0.13 -14.98
N ARG A 22 13.45 1.38 -15.21
CA ARG A 22 14.23 2.43 -15.88
C ARG A 22 15.06 3.30 -14.94
N THR A 23 14.56 3.61 -13.74
CA THR A 23 15.32 4.42 -12.74
C THR A 23 16.46 3.61 -12.17
N VAL A 24 16.19 2.33 -11.92
CA VAL A 24 17.14 1.36 -11.39
C VAL A 24 18.27 1.03 -12.38
N LYS A 25 17.91 0.82 -13.65
CA LYS A 25 18.87 0.51 -14.72
C LYS A 25 19.85 1.66 -15.01
N ASN A 26 19.51 2.89 -14.61
CA ASN A 26 20.38 4.04 -14.74
C ASN A 26 21.42 4.15 -13.59
N TYR A 27 21.27 3.41 -12.47
CA TYR A 27 22.21 3.48 -11.34
C TYR A 27 23.58 2.85 -11.63
N ALA A 28 23.64 1.89 -12.56
CA ALA A 28 24.91 1.25 -12.93
C ALA A 28 25.65 1.98 -14.07
N ASP A 29 24.93 2.68 -14.97
CA ASP A 29 25.48 3.19 -16.23
C ASP A 29 25.50 4.72 -16.38
N SER A 30 24.94 5.52 -15.46
CA SER A 30 24.91 6.98 -15.57
C SER A 30 25.62 7.67 -14.40
N VAL A 31 26.92 7.43 -14.29
CA VAL A 31 27.84 8.36 -13.63
C VAL A 31 28.02 9.55 -14.57
N VAL A 32 27.96 10.77 -14.02
CA VAL A 32 28.25 12.09 -14.64
C VAL A 32 27.02 12.94 -14.97
N GLN A 33 26.95 14.08 -14.25
CA GLN A 33 26.21 15.32 -14.54
C GLN A 33 24.68 15.27 -14.42
N HIS A 34 24.14 15.59 -13.23
CA HIS A 34 22.98 16.48 -13.04
C HIS A 34 22.62 16.80 -11.57
N ALA A 35 23.44 16.41 -10.58
CA ALA A 35 23.13 16.58 -9.15
C ALA A 35 23.17 18.03 -8.62
N GLY A 36 23.81 18.97 -9.33
CA GLY A 36 24.09 20.32 -8.80
C GLY A 36 22.89 21.30 -8.77
N GLN A 37 21.84 21.07 -9.56
CA GLN A 37 20.75 22.05 -9.72
C GLN A 37 19.51 21.74 -8.86
N ALA A 38 19.29 20.48 -8.46
CA ALA A 38 18.09 20.05 -7.75
C ALA A 38 18.12 20.36 -6.23
N VAL A 39 19.32 20.51 -5.65
CA VAL A 39 19.53 20.65 -4.20
C VAL A 39 19.24 22.08 -3.69
N ALA A 40 19.28 23.10 -4.55
CA ALA A 40 19.09 24.49 -4.17
C ALA A 40 17.61 24.94 -4.12
N GLU A 41 16.72 24.32 -4.88
CA GLU A 41 15.34 24.82 -5.09
C GLU A 41 14.28 24.23 -4.16
N ILE A 42 14.54 23.14 -3.43
CA ILE A 42 13.55 22.49 -2.55
C ILE A 42 13.04 23.43 -1.43
N LEU A 43 13.85 24.41 -1.05
CA LEU A 43 13.54 25.40 0.00
C LEU A 43 13.51 26.86 -0.48
N HIS A 44 13.89 27.16 -1.73
CA HIS A 44 13.98 28.54 -2.25
C HIS A 44 13.12 28.83 -3.48
N ASP A 45 11.99 28.13 -3.66
CA ASP A 45 10.97 28.62 -4.60
C ASP A 45 10.18 29.77 -3.95
N ARG A 46 10.80 30.96 -3.94
CA ARG A 46 10.24 32.22 -3.40
C ARG A 46 9.51 33.01 -4.49
N ILE A 47 8.83 32.32 -5.41
CA ILE A 47 8.08 32.97 -6.49
C ILE A 47 6.67 32.37 -6.56
N GLY A 48 5.72 33.08 -5.96
CA GLY A 48 4.29 32.81 -6.09
C GLY A 48 3.59 32.66 -4.75
N ASN A 49 2.62 33.52 -4.48
CA ASN A 49 1.81 33.62 -3.27
C ASN A 49 0.82 32.44 -3.08
N ARG A 50 1.25 31.20 -3.32
CA ARG A 50 0.45 29.98 -3.14
C ARG A 50 0.99 29.22 -1.93
N ASN A 51 0.19 29.13 -0.86
CA ASN A 51 0.52 28.39 0.37
C ASN A 51 0.56 26.86 0.19
N PHE A 52 0.35 26.36 -1.03
CA PHE A 52 0.31 24.94 -1.37
C PHE A 52 1.38 24.58 -2.40
N LYS A 53 2.18 23.56 -2.10
CA LYS A 53 3.12 22.93 -3.04
C LYS A 53 2.49 21.67 -3.65
N SER A 54 2.94 21.30 -4.85
CA SER A 54 2.53 20.03 -5.47
C SER A 54 3.07 18.85 -4.66
N PHE A 55 2.17 17.99 -4.19
CA PHE A 55 2.51 16.75 -3.50
C PHE A 55 3.40 15.85 -4.37
N LYS A 56 2.90 15.46 -5.55
CA LYS A 56 3.58 14.52 -6.47
C LYS A 56 4.97 14.99 -6.92
N GLN A 57 5.12 16.29 -7.19
CA GLN A 57 6.41 16.85 -7.57
C GLN A 57 7.40 16.84 -6.39
N THR A 58 6.92 17.04 -5.17
CA THR A 58 7.76 17.01 -3.97
C THR A 58 8.19 15.59 -3.64
N VAL A 59 7.27 14.62 -3.71
CA VAL A 59 7.59 13.18 -3.56
C VAL A 59 8.71 12.78 -4.52
N LYS A 60 8.53 13.06 -5.82
CA LYS A 60 9.53 12.73 -6.83
C LYS A 60 10.91 13.34 -6.55
N ARG A 61 10.94 14.62 -6.13
CA ARG A 61 12.20 15.31 -5.78
C ARG A 61 12.87 14.70 -4.54
N LEU A 62 12.10 14.29 -3.54
CA LEU A 62 12.63 13.61 -2.35
C LEU A 62 13.26 12.27 -2.72
N GLU A 63 12.58 11.49 -3.55
CA GLU A 63 13.07 10.20 -4.06
C GLU A 63 14.37 10.38 -4.86
N GLU A 64 14.39 11.30 -5.83
CA GLU A 64 15.58 11.62 -6.64
C GLU A 64 16.75 12.13 -5.76
N ALA A 65 16.49 12.96 -4.75
CA ALA A 65 17.51 13.48 -3.84
C ALA A 65 18.07 12.38 -2.91
N SER A 66 17.22 11.48 -2.43
CA SER A 66 17.60 10.41 -1.50
C SER A 66 18.65 9.47 -2.09
N VAL A 67 18.54 9.18 -3.40
CA VAL A 67 19.40 8.23 -4.12
C VAL A 67 20.66 8.84 -4.73
N SER A 68 20.66 10.17 -4.92
CA SER A 68 21.77 10.89 -5.57
C SER A 68 22.80 11.46 -4.60
N CYS A 69 22.45 11.61 -3.32
CA CYS A 69 23.33 12.18 -2.31
C CYS A 69 24.44 11.20 -1.85
N ARG A 70 25.64 11.74 -1.60
CA ARG A 70 26.81 10.99 -1.13
C ARG A 70 27.56 11.79 -0.05
N GLY A 71 28.16 11.08 0.91
CA GLY A 71 28.94 11.64 2.01
C GLY A 71 28.41 12.97 2.60
N PRO A 72 29.13 14.10 2.49
CA PRO A 72 28.76 15.36 3.13
C PRO A 72 27.44 15.96 2.62
N GLU A 73 27.07 15.72 1.36
CA GLU A 73 25.79 16.18 0.81
C GLU A 73 24.62 15.43 1.46
N ARG A 74 24.80 14.12 1.68
CA ARG A 74 23.83 13.26 2.37
C ARG A 74 23.60 13.72 3.80
N VAL A 75 24.66 14.05 4.55
CA VAL A 75 24.57 14.63 5.90
C VAL A 75 23.75 15.91 5.91
N GLN A 76 24.03 16.86 4.99
CA GLN A 76 23.29 18.12 4.93
C GLN A 76 21.82 17.91 4.56
N LEU A 77 21.54 16.99 3.65
CA LEU A 77 20.18 16.65 3.23
C LEU A 77 19.37 16.09 4.42
N MET A 78 19.93 15.11 5.13
CA MET A 78 19.30 14.51 6.33
C MET A 78 19.05 15.55 7.41
N LYS A 79 20.02 16.43 7.70
CA LYS A 79 19.84 17.53 8.66
C LYS A 79 18.69 18.46 8.29
N ARG A 80 18.54 18.79 7.00
CA ARG A 80 17.44 19.64 6.52
C ARG A 80 16.09 18.94 6.68
N TRP A 81 15.99 17.66 6.31
CA TRP A 81 14.77 16.89 6.49
C TRP A 81 14.40 16.76 7.97
N LEU A 82 15.35 16.38 8.82
CA LEU A 82 15.17 16.30 10.27
C LEU A 82 14.70 17.61 10.89
N ALA A 83 15.26 18.75 10.47
CA ALA A 83 14.84 20.05 10.98
C ALA A 83 13.36 20.32 10.72
N VAL A 84 12.87 20.02 9.51
CA VAL A 84 11.46 20.20 9.15
C VAL A 84 10.57 19.19 9.86
N LEU A 85 10.98 17.92 9.92
CA LEU A 85 10.22 16.85 10.58
C LEU A 85 10.05 17.12 12.09
N LYS A 86 11.12 17.53 12.77
CA LYS A 86 11.07 17.90 14.21
C LYS A 86 10.24 19.15 14.47
N GLU A 87 10.19 20.09 13.53
CA GLU A 87 9.32 21.27 13.67
C GLU A 87 7.84 20.87 13.61
N ILE A 88 7.49 19.92 12.74
CA ILE A 88 6.13 19.39 12.63
C ILE A 88 5.75 18.60 13.89
N GLU A 89 6.61 17.68 14.34
CA GLU A 89 6.39 16.88 15.54
C GLU A 89 6.11 17.75 16.78
N LYS A 90 6.97 18.76 17.04
CA LYS A 90 6.79 19.70 18.17
C LYS A 90 5.46 20.44 18.13
N ARG A 91 4.96 20.78 16.93
CA ARG A 91 3.67 21.47 16.79
C ARG A 91 2.49 20.54 17.04
N THR A 92 2.64 19.26 16.71
CA THR A 92 1.66 18.22 17.02
C THR A 92 1.59 17.97 18.54
N GLU A 93 2.73 17.93 19.23
CA GLU A 93 2.78 17.81 20.71
C GLU A 93 2.17 19.02 21.43
N VAL A 94 2.52 20.25 21.02
CA VAL A 94 1.98 21.47 21.63
C VAL A 94 0.46 21.61 21.43
N SER A 95 -0.07 21.13 20.30
CA SER A 95 -1.53 21.09 20.02
C SER A 95 -2.27 20.08 20.92
N ALA A 96 -1.58 19.06 21.43
CA ALA A 96 -2.13 18.09 22.37
C ALA A 96 -2.11 18.62 23.82
N GLU A 97 -1.04 19.28 24.24
CA GLU A 97 -0.89 19.83 25.61
C GLU A 97 -1.73 21.09 25.85
N ASP A 98 -1.91 21.97 24.85
CA ASP A 98 -2.73 23.18 24.99
C ASP A 98 -4.24 22.86 25.16
N LYS A 99 -4.68 21.63 24.89
CA LYS A 99 -6.07 21.21 25.16
C LYS A 99 -6.33 20.87 26.62
N GLU A 100 -5.29 20.67 27.44
CA GLU A 100 -5.45 20.37 28.88
C GLU A 100 -5.41 21.61 29.78
N LYS A 101 -5.04 22.80 29.26
CA LYS A 101 -4.84 24.02 30.07
C LYS A 101 -5.67 25.24 29.65
N ILE A 102 -6.82 25.05 28.99
CA ILE A 102 -7.77 26.16 28.76
C ILE A 102 -8.90 26.04 29.77
N ASN A 103 -8.60 26.41 31.01
CA ASN A 103 -9.58 26.88 31.99
C ASN A 103 -8.83 27.61 33.10
N GLN A 104 -8.43 28.87 32.82
CA GLN A 104 -8.57 30.03 33.70
C GLN A 104 -7.68 31.21 33.24
N TYR A 105 -8.32 32.39 33.21
CA TYR A 105 -7.81 33.75 33.03
C TYR A 105 -7.70 34.32 31.61
N PRO A 106 -8.37 35.47 31.33
CA PRO A 106 -8.04 36.34 30.21
C PRO A 106 -6.91 37.28 30.62
N SER A 107 -5.84 37.38 29.84
CA SER A 107 -4.87 38.46 30.00
C SER A 107 -4.30 38.92 28.66
N GLU A 108 -4.15 40.23 28.62
CA GLU A 108 -3.97 41.14 27.50
C GLU A 108 -2.68 40.94 26.69
N GLU A 109 -2.79 41.35 25.41
CA GLU A 109 -1.77 41.87 24.51
C GLU A 109 -0.31 41.46 24.77
N THR A 110 0.17 40.48 23.99
CA THR A 110 1.61 40.32 23.76
C THR A 110 1.90 40.13 22.28
N LYS A 111 2.31 41.23 21.65
CA LYS A 111 3.11 41.39 20.42
C LYS A 111 3.31 40.14 19.56
N GLU A 112 2.78 40.20 18.34
CA GLU A 112 3.09 39.32 17.22
C GLU A 112 4.59 39.08 17.10
N ASN A 113 5.01 37.82 17.31
CA ASN A 113 6.36 37.36 17.05
C ASN A 113 6.46 36.95 15.57
N PRO A 114 7.30 37.58 14.73
CA PRO A 114 7.29 37.39 13.27
C PRO A 114 7.98 36.09 12.79
N ARG A 115 8.13 35.08 13.66
CA ARG A 115 8.79 33.79 13.34
C ARG A 115 7.85 32.58 13.33
N LYS A 116 6.54 32.76 13.23
CA LYS A 116 5.67 31.67 12.76
C LYS A 116 5.91 31.50 11.26
N GLN A 117 6.93 30.71 10.90
CA GLN A 117 7.08 30.24 9.52
C GLN A 117 5.76 29.56 9.13
N SER A 118 5.12 30.09 8.09
CA SER A 118 3.90 29.55 7.50
C SER A 118 4.14 28.08 7.16
N LEU A 119 3.35 27.17 7.74
CA LEU A 119 3.41 25.75 7.42
C LEU A 119 3.14 25.60 5.93
N VAL A 120 4.11 25.06 5.19
CA VAL A 120 3.94 24.75 3.78
C VAL A 120 3.10 23.49 3.69
N LEU A 121 1.89 23.63 3.15
CA LEU A 121 0.97 22.52 2.95
C LEU A 121 1.13 21.97 1.52
N TYR A 122 0.79 20.71 1.34
CA TYR A 122 0.92 19.98 0.09
C TYR A 122 -0.45 19.50 -0.35
N TYR A 123 -0.80 19.71 -1.61
CA TYR A 123 -2.12 19.37 -2.13
C TYR A 123 -1.99 18.74 -3.52
N ASP A 124 -2.86 17.78 -3.80
CA ASP A 124 -3.05 17.19 -5.11
C ASP A 124 -4.55 17.11 -5.43
N SER A 125 -4.97 17.71 -6.54
CA SER A 125 -6.35 17.70 -7.00
C SER A 125 -6.85 16.31 -7.38
N GLU A 126 -5.94 15.37 -7.68
CA GLU A 126 -6.30 13.99 -8.03
C GLU A 126 -6.51 13.10 -6.80
N MET A 127 -5.95 13.44 -5.62
CA MET A 127 -6.09 12.66 -4.39
C MET A 127 -7.31 13.05 -3.53
N GLY A 128 -8.00 14.14 -3.85
CA GLY A 128 -9.29 14.49 -3.23
C GLY A 128 -9.29 14.57 -1.70
N GLY A 129 -8.21 15.03 -1.05
CA GLY A 129 -8.04 15.02 0.40
C GLY A 129 -7.63 16.36 1.03
N GLU A 130 -7.65 16.43 2.36
CA GLU A 130 -7.15 17.58 3.13
C GLU A 130 -5.67 17.88 2.80
N PRO A 131 -5.22 19.15 2.91
CA PRO A 131 -3.82 19.48 2.66
C PRO A 131 -2.87 18.77 3.63
N MET A 132 -1.85 18.14 3.08
CA MET A 132 -0.86 17.35 3.81
C MET A 132 0.32 18.20 4.30
N ASN A 133 0.95 17.77 5.39
CA ASN A 133 2.19 18.37 5.86
C ASN A 133 3.42 17.68 5.23
N PHE A 134 4.63 18.15 5.53
CA PHE A 134 5.85 17.57 4.96
C PHE A 134 6.13 16.13 5.48
N HIS A 135 5.76 15.80 6.71
CA HIS A 135 5.93 14.44 7.25
C HIS A 135 5.07 13.44 6.49
N ASP A 136 3.82 13.79 6.14
CA ASP A 136 2.97 12.95 5.30
C ASP A 136 3.62 12.71 3.92
N VAL A 137 4.07 13.79 3.27
CA VAL A 137 4.76 13.71 1.97
C VAL A 137 6.02 12.84 2.05
N PHE A 138 6.77 12.99 3.14
CA PHE A 138 7.99 12.22 3.38
C PHE A 138 7.69 10.72 3.55
N LEU A 139 6.67 10.37 4.34
CA LEU A 139 6.23 8.99 4.55
C LEU A 139 5.66 8.36 3.27
N TYR A 140 4.97 9.12 2.43
CA TYR A 140 4.51 8.62 1.12
C TYR A 140 5.64 8.39 0.13
N SER A 141 6.72 9.17 0.21
CA SER A 141 7.87 9.02 -0.68
C SER A 141 8.73 7.80 -0.32
N LEU A 142 9.55 7.34 -1.27
CA LEU A 142 10.61 6.36 -1.05
C LEU A 142 11.93 6.97 -0.53
N ALA A 143 11.89 8.16 0.05
CA ALA A 143 13.11 8.89 0.43
C ALA A 143 13.87 8.24 1.59
N LEU A 144 13.14 7.63 2.54
CA LEU A 144 13.74 6.94 3.67
C LEU A 144 14.46 5.67 3.22
N GLU A 145 13.81 4.92 2.33
CA GLU A 145 14.34 3.72 1.69
C GLU A 145 15.54 4.07 0.83
N GLY A 146 15.45 5.13 0.02
CA GLY A 146 16.52 5.59 -0.85
C GLY A 146 17.79 6.02 -0.09
N ILE A 147 17.65 6.72 1.05
CA ILE A 147 18.80 7.03 1.92
C ILE A 147 19.41 5.75 2.49
N SER A 148 18.58 4.82 2.93
CA SER A 148 19.05 3.55 3.50
C SER A 148 19.81 2.72 2.47
N ILE A 149 19.31 2.63 1.24
CA ILE A 149 19.99 2.00 0.10
C ILE A 149 21.32 2.71 -0.19
N CYS A 150 21.35 4.04 -0.13
CA CYS A 150 22.60 4.79 -0.30
C CYS A 150 23.63 4.46 0.77
N MET A 151 23.20 4.16 2.00
CA MET A 151 24.09 3.74 3.09
C MET A 151 24.54 2.28 2.96
N ILE A 152 23.76 1.43 2.30
CA ILE A 152 24.21 0.08 1.90
C ILE A 152 25.25 0.16 0.79
N LEU A 153 25.05 1.07 -0.18
CA LEU A 153 25.98 1.30 -1.28
C LEU A 153 27.30 1.93 -0.83
N GLU A 154 27.22 2.90 0.08
CA GLU A 154 28.35 3.62 0.67
C GLU A 154 28.15 3.69 2.18
N ALA A 155 28.96 2.90 2.91
CA ALA A 155 28.83 2.72 4.35
C ALA A 155 28.75 4.05 5.11
N PRO A 156 27.81 4.20 6.06
CA PRO A 156 27.59 5.46 6.77
C PRO A 156 28.69 5.73 7.80
N ASN A 157 29.05 6.99 7.97
CA ASN A 157 29.90 7.45 9.07
C ASN A 157 29.11 7.64 10.39
N GLU A 158 29.79 7.93 11.49
CA GLU A 158 29.15 8.07 12.82
C GLU A 158 28.07 9.16 12.89
N GLU A 159 28.27 10.28 12.16
CA GLU A 159 27.30 11.36 12.09
C GLU A 159 26.06 10.93 11.30
N GLU A 160 26.25 10.24 10.16
CA GLU A 160 25.18 9.70 9.34
C GLU A 160 24.37 8.64 10.08
N VAL A 161 25.02 7.78 10.85
CA VAL A 161 24.36 6.80 11.74
C VAL A 161 23.46 7.51 12.74
N SER A 162 23.96 8.56 13.38
CA SER A 162 23.19 9.35 14.36
C SER A 162 21.97 10.02 13.73
N LEU A 163 22.15 10.62 12.55
CA LEU A 163 21.05 11.26 11.80
C LEU A 163 20.03 10.23 11.30
N LEU A 164 20.47 9.03 10.90
CA LEU A 164 19.58 7.97 10.44
C LEU A 164 18.71 7.44 11.59
N LEU A 165 19.30 7.27 12.78
CA LEU A 165 18.55 6.89 13.99
C LEU A 165 17.46 7.90 14.31
N GLU A 166 17.76 9.20 14.20
CA GLU A 166 16.75 10.24 14.41
C GLU A 166 15.65 10.19 13.34
N LEU A 167 15.98 9.97 12.07
CA LEU A 167 14.99 9.82 10.99
C LEU A 167 14.10 8.59 11.23
N PHE A 168 14.70 7.47 11.63
CA PHE A 168 13.97 6.25 11.97
C PHE A 168 13.06 6.45 13.17
N GLY A 169 13.49 7.22 14.17
CA GLY A 169 12.65 7.64 15.30
C GLY A 169 11.35 8.32 14.89
N LEU A 170 11.37 9.10 13.80
CA LEU A 170 10.23 9.88 13.31
C LEU A 170 9.39 9.14 12.24
N CYS A 171 9.95 8.09 11.62
CA CYS A 171 9.39 7.51 10.41
C CYS A 171 9.23 5.99 10.41
N LEU A 172 9.87 5.26 11.33
CA LEU A 172 9.74 3.81 11.46
C LEU A 172 8.94 3.42 12.69
N THR A 173 8.17 2.35 12.56
CA THR A 173 7.48 1.70 13.67
C THR A 173 8.49 1.07 14.65
N GLY A 174 8.09 0.96 15.92
CA GLY A 174 8.92 0.38 16.98
C GLY A 174 9.65 1.41 17.85
N GLY A 175 10.40 0.89 18.84
CA GLY A 175 11.17 1.71 19.78
C GLY A 175 12.60 1.98 19.31
N LYS A 176 13.34 2.76 20.11
CA LYS A 176 14.73 3.13 19.81
C LYS A 176 15.64 1.92 19.64
N GLU A 177 15.37 0.84 20.38
CA GLU A 177 16.11 -0.43 20.31
C GLU A 177 15.93 -1.09 18.94
N VAL A 178 14.70 -1.03 18.39
CA VAL A 178 14.39 -1.53 17.05
C VAL A 178 15.11 -0.69 16.01
N HIS A 179 15.03 0.64 16.12
CA HIS A 179 15.73 1.54 15.18
C HIS A 179 17.24 1.32 15.19
N TYR A 180 17.83 1.11 16.37
CA TYR A 180 19.25 0.76 16.51
C TYR A 180 19.59 -0.56 15.82
N ALA A 181 18.77 -1.59 16.02
CA ALA A 181 18.95 -2.88 15.37
C ALA A 181 18.93 -2.75 13.83
N ILE A 182 17.96 -2.01 13.27
CA ILE A 182 17.87 -1.82 11.82
C ILE A 182 19.07 -1.03 11.28
N VAL A 183 19.52 0.02 11.96
CA VAL A 183 20.72 0.77 11.55
C VAL A 183 21.97 -0.12 11.61
N SER A 184 22.11 -0.93 12.65
CA SER A 184 23.20 -1.92 12.75
C SER A 184 23.14 -2.92 11.59
N SER A 185 21.96 -3.42 11.23
CA SER A 185 21.80 -4.31 10.08
C SER A 185 22.16 -3.61 8.76
N ILE A 186 21.80 -2.35 8.58
CA ILE A 186 22.20 -1.56 7.39
C ILE A 186 23.73 -1.46 7.30
N GLN A 187 24.44 -1.27 8.41
CA GLN A 187 25.90 -1.27 8.44
C GLN A 187 26.49 -2.65 8.08
N ASP A 188 25.89 -3.73 8.58
CA ASP A 188 26.29 -5.10 8.24
C ASP A 188 26.06 -5.40 6.75
N LEU A 189 24.92 -4.97 6.19
CA LEU A 189 24.63 -5.06 4.77
C LEU A 189 25.68 -4.28 3.97
N ALA A 190 25.99 -3.04 4.35
CA ALA A 190 26.99 -2.21 3.67
C ALA A 190 28.38 -2.88 3.67
N LYS A 191 28.78 -3.44 4.81
CA LYS A 191 30.05 -4.16 4.97
C LYS A 191 30.11 -5.43 4.11
N ALA A 192 29.00 -6.17 4.01
CA ALA A 192 28.92 -7.33 3.13
C ALA A 192 28.93 -6.91 1.64
N PHE A 193 28.22 -5.84 1.31
CA PHE A 193 28.02 -5.37 -0.07
C PHE A 193 29.23 -4.69 -0.69
N SER A 194 30.13 -4.11 0.13
CA SER A 194 31.35 -3.46 -0.35
C SER A 194 32.32 -4.44 -1.05
N GLY A 195 32.28 -5.71 -0.65
CA GLY A 195 33.04 -6.78 -1.29
C GLY A 195 32.42 -7.32 -2.58
N TYR A 196 31.19 -6.92 -2.93
CA TYR A 196 30.42 -7.57 -3.99
C TYR A 196 30.70 -7.02 -5.39
N GLN A 197 31.86 -7.32 -5.95
CA GLN A 197 32.27 -6.80 -7.25
C GLN A 197 31.85 -7.72 -8.42
N ASP A 198 31.90 -9.04 -8.23
CA ASP A 198 31.58 -10.02 -9.26
C ASP A 198 30.17 -10.61 -9.02
N GLU A 199 29.17 -10.21 -9.81
CA GLU A 199 27.84 -10.83 -9.76
C GLU A 199 27.87 -12.26 -10.32
N VAL A 200 27.68 -13.28 -9.49
CA VAL A 200 27.70 -14.69 -9.92
C VAL A 200 26.29 -15.17 -10.27
N LEU A 201 25.36 -15.15 -9.31
CA LEU A 201 23.98 -15.63 -9.50
C LEU A 201 22.93 -14.54 -9.31
N VAL A 202 23.12 -13.63 -8.35
CA VAL A 202 22.14 -12.58 -8.00
C VAL A 202 22.63 -11.20 -8.43
N LYS A 203 21.74 -10.39 -8.97
CA LYS A 203 22.10 -9.00 -9.30
C LYS A 203 22.14 -8.15 -8.03
N ARG A 204 23.12 -7.24 -7.94
CA ARG A 204 23.22 -6.23 -6.87
C ARG A 204 21.91 -5.49 -6.69
N GLU A 205 21.30 -5.11 -7.80
CA GLU A 205 20.03 -4.41 -7.84
C GLU A 205 18.88 -5.17 -7.16
N GLU A 206 18.78 -6.47 -7.41
CA GLU A 206 17.71 -7.27 -6.84
C GLU A 206 17.82 -7.33 -5.30
N LEU A 207 19.05 -7.42 -4.78
CA LEU A 207 19.31 -7.36 -3.34
C LEU A 207 18.90 -6.00 -2.74
N LEU A 208 19.17 -4.89 -3.44
CA LEU A 208 18.77 -3.56 -2.99
C LEU A 208 17.25 -3.41 -2.95
N GLN A 209 16.53 -3.96 -3.93
CA GLN A 209 15.06 -3.97 -3.94
C GLN A 209 14.47 -4.78 -2.77
N PHE A 210 15.11 -5.87 -2.38
CA PHE A 210 14.70 -6.62 -1.20
C PHE A 210 14.90 -5.81 0.08
N ALA A 211 16.00 -5.08 0.19
CA ALA A 211 16.24 -4.19 1.32
C ALA A 211 15.23 -3.01 1.36
N GLU A 212 14.95 -2.40 0.20
CA GLU A 212 13.92 -1.37 0.03
C GLU A 212 12.55 -1.84 0.54
N SER A 213 12.13 -3.03 0.11
CA SER A 213 10.83 -3.61 0.47
C SER A 213 10.72 -3.85 1.98
N ALA A 214 11.80 -4.33 2.60
CA ALA A 214 11.86 -4.60 4.03
C ALA A 214 11.75 -3.31 4.85
N ILE A 215 12.48 -2.25 4.46
CA ILE A 215 12.42 -0.94 5.12
C ILE A 215 11.03 -0.31 4.94
N THR A 216 10.46 -0.41 3.74
CA THR A 216 9.08 0.02 3.47
C THR A 216 8.07 -0.65 4.40
N GLY A 217 8.27 -1.93 4.73
CA GLY A 217 7.42 -2.67 5.65
C GLY A 217 7.45 -2.16 7.10
N LEU A 218 8.55 -1.54 7.52
CA LEU A 218 8.70 -0.93 8.85
C LEU A 218 8.25 0.53 8.90
N LYS A 219 8.16 1.21 7.76
CA LYS A 219 7.79 2.62 7.66
C LYS A 219 6.37 2.88 8.17
N ILE A 220 6.20 3.95 8.95
CA ILE A 220 4.90 4.38 9.44
C ILE A 220 4.01 4.74 8.24
N ASN A 221 2.77 4.28 8.28
CA ASN A 221 1.80 4.61 7.25
C ASN A 221 1.32 6.07 7.44
N ALA A 222 1.46 6.88 6.39
CA ALA A 222 1.08 8.30 6.42
C ALA A 222 -0.40 8.54 6.75
N ASP A 223 -1.30 7.63 6.35
CA ASP A 223 -2.72 7.75 6.63
C ASP A 223 -3.08 7.40 8.08
N LEU A 224 -2.20 6.70 8.81
CA LEU A 224 -2.48 6.22 10.16
C LEU A 224 -2.69 7.38 11.13
N GLY A 225 -1.81 8.38 11.11
CA GLY A 225 -1.91 9.55 12.00
C GLY A 225 -3.20 10.35 11.77
N ARG A 226 -3.64 10.47 10.51
CA ARG A 226 -4.89 11.15 10.16
C ARG A 226 -6.12 10.35 10.62
N ILE A 227 -6.11 9.04 10.38
CA ILE A 227 -7.17 8.15 10.85
C ILE A 227 -7.27 8.19 12.38
N ASP A 228 -6.15 8.16 13.09
CA ASP A 228 -6.12 8.21 14.56
C ASP A 228 -6.63 9.56 15.11
N ALA A 229 -6.31 10.67 14.44
CA ALA A 229 -6.84 11.99 14.78
C ALA A 229 -8.36 12.07 14.56
N GLU A 230 -8.87 11.56 13.43
CA GLU A 230 -10.31 11.50 13.15
C GLU A 230 -11.04 10.58 14.13
N VAL A 231 -10.48 9.39 14.43
CA VAL A 231 -11.02 8.45 15.42
C VAL A 231 -11.10 9.12 16.80
N SER A 232 -10.06 9.83 17.22
CA SER A 232 -10.03 10.54 18.51
C SER A 232 -11.08 11.66 18.57
N SER A 233 -11.23 12.41 17.47
CA SER A 233 -12.25 13.46 17.33
C SER A 233 -13.68 12.88 17.41
N LEU A 234 -13.94 11.77 16.72
CA LEU A 234 -15.24 11.10 16.77
C LEU A 234 -15.53 10.48 18.14
N LYS A 235 -14.54 9.86 18.79
CA LYS A 235 -14.68 9.37 20.17
C LYS A 235 -15.01 10.49 21.16
N LYS A 236 -14.38 11.66 21.00
CA LYS A 236 -14.71 12.84 21.83
C LYS A 236 -16.15 13.31 21.61
N LYS A 237 -16.58 13.46 20.36
CA LYS A 237 -17.97 13.80 20.01
C LYS A 237 -18.95 12.79 20.59
N LEU A 238 -18.61 11.50 20.57
CA LEU A 238 -19.44 10.45 21.14
C LEU A 238 -19.55 10.57 22.67
N GLY A 239 -18.46 10.91 23.34
CA GLY A 239 -18.45 11.21 24.77
C GLY A 239 -19.31 12.42 25.14
N GLU A 240 -19.27 13.48 24.33
CA GLU A 240 -20.10 14.68 24.49
C GLU A 240 -21.60 14.37 24.33
N ILE A 241 -21.98 13.60 23.29
CA ILE A 241 -23.37 13.15 23.07
C ILE A 241 -23.84 12.27 24.22
N LYS A 242 -22.97 11.40 24.74
CA LYS A 242 -23.29 10.54 25.90
C LYS A 242 -23.50 11.37 27.17
N ALA A 243 -22.62 12.33 27.45
CA ALA A 243 -22.71 13.19 28.63
C ALA A 243 -23.95 14.11 28.60
N ALA A 244 -24.37 14.57 27.42
CA ALA A 244 -25.59 15.35 27.24
C ALA A 244 -26.87 14.55 27.61
N LYS A 245 -26.80 13.21 27.58
CA LYS A 245 -27.92 12.31 27.91
C LYS A 245 -27.94 11.84 29.36
N ASP A 246 -26.84 12.04 30.11
CA ASP A 246 -26.71 11.70 31.53
C ASP A 246 -26.70 12.92 32.51
N PRO A 247 -27.63 13.90 32.44
CA PRO A 247 -27.86 14.80 33.55
C PRO A 247 -29.00 14.26 34.41
N ASN A 248 -28.67 13.73 35.58
CA ASN A 248 -29.55 13.38 36.71
C ASN A 248 -30.16 11.96 36.71
N GLY A 249 -29.54 11.08 37.50
CA GLY A 249 -30.17 9.87 37.98
C GLY A 249 -31.30 10.20 38.96
N GLU A 250 -32.50 10.34 38.44
CA GLU A 250 -33.75 10.04 39.14
C GLU A 250 -34.76 9.64 38.06
N GLY A 251 -35.03 8.34 37.98
CA GLY A 251 -35.98 7.80 37.03
C GLY A 251 -37.37 8.32 37.33
N HIS A 252 -37.90 9.20 36.47
CA HIS A 252 -39.24 9.02 35.88
C HIS A 252 -39.72 10.14 34.96
N GLU A 253 -38.99 11.24 34.73
CA GLU A 253 -39.57 12.41 34.01
C GLU A 253 -38.90 12.85 32.70
N VAL A 254 -37.86 12.17 32.19
CA VAL A 254 -37.11 12.65 31.00
C VAL A 254 -37.59 12.05 29.66
N MET A 255 -38.50 11.06 29.68
CA MET A 255 -38.99 10.44 28.44
C MET A 255 -40.07 11.25 27.69
N SER A 256 -40.55 12.37 28.23
CA SER A 256 -41.69 13.10 27.64
C SER A 256 -41.34 14.06 26.49
N GLN A 257 -40.05 14.30 26.18
CA GLN A 257 -39.61 15.25 25.14
C GLN A 257 -38.93 14.62 23.91
N VAL A 258 -38.85 13.29 23.83
CA VAL A 258 -38.17 12.56 22.73
C VAL A 258 -39.09 12.36 21.51
N SER A 259 -40.31 12.90 21.51
CA SER A 259 -41.29 12.83 20.40
C SER A 259 -41.18 13.99 19.38
N SER A 260 -40.10 14.77 19.42
CA SER A 260 -39.86 15.89 18.52
C SER A 260 -38.94 15.52 17.36
N ILE A 261 -39.12 16.17 16.21
CA ILE A 261 -38.26 16.01 15.01
C ILE A 261 -36.78 16.32 15.34
N GLU A 262 -36.53 17.21 16.31
CA GLU A 262 -35.17 17.55 16.75
C GLU A 262 -34.48 16.37 17.46
N ALA A 263 -35.20 15.60 18.27
CA ALA A 263 -34.67 14.39 18.90
C ALA A 263 -34.33 13.30 17.86
N LEU A 264 -35.12 13.21 16.77
CA LEU A 264 -34.84 12.31 15.65
C LEU A 264 -33.56 12.73 14.90
N LYS A 265 -33.33 14.04 14.70
CA LYS A 265 -32.08 14.57 14.13
C LYS A 265 -30.87 14.23 14.99
N GLU A 266 -30.98 14.39 16.31
CA GLU A 266 -29.91 14.07 17.24
C GLU A 266 -29.58 12.57 17.22
N ALA A 267 -30.60 11.70 17.18
CA ALA A 267 -30.41 10.27 17.05
C ALA A 267 -29.70 9.90 15.73
N LEU A 268 -30.12 10.49 14.60
CA LEU A 268 -29.50 10.28 13.30
C LEU A 268 -28.02 10.72 13.31
N ALA A 269 -27.72 11.90 13.86
CA ALA A 269 -26.35 12.38 14.02
C ALA A 269 -25.49 11.42 14.87
N HIS A 270 -26.06 10.86 15.94
CA HIS A 270 -25.39 9.90 16.81
C HIS A 270 -25.01 8.60 16.07
N ILE A 271 -25.91 8.07 15.25
CA ILE A 271 -25.67 6.87 14.44
C ILE A 271 -24.63 7.12 13.34
N ARG A 272 -24.66 8.30 12.70
CA ARG A 272 -23.63 8.66 11.71
C ARG A 272 -22.24 8.70 12.32
N VAL A 273 -22.10 9.28 13.52
CA VAL A 273 -20.81 9.31 14.24
C VAL A 273 -20.33 7.89 14.53
N CYS A 274 -21.21 7.01 15.00
CA CYS A 274 -20.86 5.60 15.26
C CYS A 274 -20.44 4.86 13.97
N SER A 275 -21.24 4.99 12.90
CA SER A 275 -20.93 4.35 11.62
C SER A 275 -19.61 4.85 11.02
N LYS A 276 -19.36 6.17 11.07
CA LYS A 276 -18.09 6.74 10.59
C LYS A 276 -16.90 6.23 11.42
N LEU A 277 -17.04 6.16 12.74
CA LEU A 277 -16.00 5.65 13.65
C LEU A 277 -15.65 4.20 13.34
N GLU A 278 -16.65 3.32 13.22
CA GLU A 278 -16.45 1.93 12.82
C GLU A 278 -15.76 1.82 11.45
N GLY A 279 -16.21 2.63 10.49
CA GLY A 279 -15.61 2.64 9.14
C GLY A 279 -14.14 3.01 9.14
N LEU A 280 -13.72 3.95 9.98
CA LEU A 280 -12.32 4.33 10.16
C LEU A 280 -11.52 3.24 10.89
N LEU A 281 -12.08 2.58 11.90
CA LEU A 281 -11.43 1.46 12.60
C LEU A 281 -11.22 0.26 11.64
N LEU A 282 -12.21 -0.05 10.79
CA LEU A 282 -12.07 -1.08 9.76
C LEU A 282 -11.00 -0.71 8.73
N LYS A 283 -10.96 0.56 8.29
CA LYS A 283 -9.88 1.06 7.43
C LYS A 283 -8.51 0.89 8.11
N LYS A 284 -8.38 1.29 9.38
CA LYS A 284 -7.17 1.14 10.21
C LYS A 284 -6.70 -0.32 10.29
N LYS A 285 -7.64 -1.27 10.40
CA LYS A 285 -7.41 -2.72 10.42
C LYS A 285 -6.86 -3.28 9.10
N THR A 286 -7.31 -2.73 7.97
CA THR A 286 -6.90 -3.20 6.62
C THR A 286 -5.59 -2.61 6.11
N LEU A 287 -5.07 -1.55 6.74
CA LEU A 287 -3.82 -0.92 6.35
C LEU A 287 -2.63 -1.87 6.57
N LYS A 288 -2.09 -2.40 5.46
CA LYS A 288 -0.84 -3.14 5.41
C LYS A 288 0.17 -2.40 4.53
N TYR A 289 1.44 -2.46 4.89
CA TYR A 289 2.56 -1.90 4.14
C TYR A 289 3.68 -2.94 4.06
N GLY A 290 4.48 -2.87 3.00
CA GLY A 290 5.55 -3.84 2.71
C GLY A 290 5.03 -5.12 2.05
N ASP A 291 5.86 -6.16 2.10
CA ASP A 291 5.57 -7.44 1.46
C ASP A 291 4.39 -8.17 2.11
N SER A 292 3.64 -8.95 1.31
CA SER A 292 2.74 -9.96 1.86
C SER A 292 3.55 -11.14 2.42
N PRO A 293 2.98 -11.95 3.34
CA PRO A 293 3.65 -13.15 3.84
C PRO A 293 4.16 -14.07 2.73
N GLU A 294 3.37 -14.22 1.66
CA GLU A 294 3.71 -15.06 0.51
C GLU A 294 4.90 -14.48 -0.27
N VAL A 295 4.92 -13.16 -0.50
CA VAL A 295 6.03 -12.48 -1.19
C VAL A 295 7.31 -12.55 -0.36
N HIS A 296 7.21 -12.35 0.96
CA HIS A 296 8.36 -12.46 1.86
C HIS A 296 8.98 -13.87 1.81
N ILE A 297 8.16 -14.92 1.95
CA ILE A 297 8.61 -16.32 1.87
C ILE A 297 9.29 -16.59 0.53
N GLN A 298 8.69 -16.15 -0.58
CA GLN A 298 9.28 -16.32 -1.91
C GLN A 298 10.66 -15.66 -2.05
N LYS A 299 10.83 -14.44 -1.50
CA LYS A 299 12.13 -13.74 -1.52
C LYS A 299 13.18 -14.50 -0.70
N VAL A 300 12.85 -14.90 0.52
CA VAL A 300 13.77 -15.62 1.41
C VAL A 300 14.14 -16.99 0.84
N ASP A 301 13.17 -17.76 0.36
CA ASP A 301 13.40 -19.08 -0.24
C ASP A 301 14.27 -18.98 -1.49
N LYS A 302 14.05 -17.96 -2.32
CA LYS A 302 14.91 -17.68 -3.47
C LYS A 302 16.37 -17.50 -3.01
N LEU A 303 16.62 -16.66 -1.99
CA LEU A 303 17.98 -16.45 -1.48
C LEU A 303 18.58 -17.71 -0.86
N LYS A 304 17.79 -18.54 -0.17
CA LYS A 304 18.22 -19.83 0.40
C LYS A 304 18.67 -20.81 -0.69
N VAL A 305 17.86 -20.99 -1.73
CA VAL A 305 18.19 -21.86 -2.87
C VAL A 305 19.46 -21.38 -3.59
N LEU A 306 19.64 -20.06 -3.73
CA LEU A 306 20.84 -19.48 -4.32
C LEU A 306 22.08 -19.71 -3.44
N SER A 307 21.95 -19.56 -2.12
CA SER A 307 23.00 -19.87 -1.15
C SER A 307 23.44 -21.34 -1.23
N GLU A 308 22.49 -22.27 -1.28
CA GLU A 308 22.76 -23.70 -1.47
C GLU A 308 23.45 -23.99 -2.81
N SER A 309 23.02 -23.31 -3.88
CA SER A 309 23.62 -23.42 -5.20
C SER A 309 25.07 -22.93 -5.22
N LEU A 310 25.38 -21.82 -4.52
CA LEU A 310 26.75 -21.32 -4.35
C LEU A 310 27.61 -22.28 -3.52
N ALA A 311 27.07 -22.86 -2.46
CA ALA A 311 27.77 -23.85 -1.64
C ALA A 311 28.10 -25.12 -2.45
N SER A 312 27.13 -25.64 -3.21
CA SER A 312 27.32 -26.78 -4.11
C SER A 312 28.36 -26.50 -5.20
N SER A 313 28.28 -25.32 -5.83
CA SER A 313 29.25 -24.87 -6.83
C SER A 313 30.67 -24.74 -6.25
N THR A 314 30.78 -24.17 -5.05
CA THR A 314 32.04 -24.04 -4.30
C THR A 314 32.64 -25.40 -3.99
N SER A 315 31.86 -26.33 -3.42
CA SER A 315 32.30 -27.69 -3.11
C SER A 315 32.80 -28.42 -4.38
N LYS A 316 32.08 -28.28 -5.50
CA LYS A 316 32.48 -28.88 -6.78
C LYS A 316 33.79 -28.28 -7.31
N ALA A 317 34.01 -26.99 -7.14
CA ALA A 317 35.25 -26.32 -7.54
C ALA A 317 36.42 -26.72 -6.61
N GLU A 318 36.19 -26.80 -5.30
CA GLU A 318 37.17 -27.26 -4.32
C GLU A 318 37.63 -28.70 -4.60
N LYS A 319 36.68 -29.59 -4.92
CA LYS A 319 37.00 -30.96 -5.36
C LYS A 319 37.90 -30.97 -6.60
N LYS A 320 37.57 -30.18 -7.62
CA LYS A 320 38.40 -30.07 -8.84
C LYS A 320 39.80 -29.53 -8.56
N ILE A 321 39.94 -28.58 -7.65
CA ILE A 321 41.27 -28.10 -7.22
C ILE A 321 42.05 -29.23 -6.56
N SER A 322 41.42 -30.00 -5.68
CA SER A 322 42.05 -31.17 -5.06
C SER A 322 42.51 -32.17 -6.11
N ASP A 323 41.65 -32.51 -7.07
CA ASP A 323 41.96 -33.43 -8.16
C ASP A 323 43.09 -32.90 -9.08
N HIS A 324 43.13 -31.58 -9.35
CA HIS A 324 44.24 -30.99 -10.11
C HIS A 324 45.55 -30.99 -9.32
N ARG A 325 45.50 -30.83 -7.99
CA ARG A 325 46.69 -30.88 -7.13
C ARG A 325 47.31 -32.27 -7.12
N THR A 326 46.49 -33.33 -7.03
CA THR A 326 46.99 -34.71 -7.11
C THR A 326 47.62 -35.01 -8.48
N GLN A 327 46.95 -34.63 -9.58
CA GLN A 327 47.50 -34.81 -10.93
C GLN A 327 48.83 -34.06 -11.12
N LYS A 328 48.94 -32.84 -10.59
CA LYS A 328 50.19 -32.07 -10.64
C LYS A 328 51.30 -32.74 -9.82
N GLU A 329 50.97 -33.26 -8.63
CA GLU A 329 51.93 -33.99 -7.80
C GLU A 329 52.42 -35.26 -8.50
N GLU A 330 51.53 -36.02 -9.15
CA GLU A 330 51.88 -37.18 -9.96
C GLU A 330 52.78 -36.82 -11.15
N ALA A 331 52.48 -35.75 -11.88
CA ALA A 331 53.31 -35.27 -12.98
C ALA A 331 54.72 -34.87 -12.53
N LEU A 332 54.84 -34.22 -11.36
CA LEU A 332 56.13 -33.86 -10.76
C LEU A 332 56.91 -35.09 -10.29
N LYS A 333 56.24 -36.05 -9.64
CA LYS A 333 56.87 -37.32 -9.22
C LYS A 333 57.40 -38.10 -10.42
N PHE A 334 56.61 -38.17 -11.51
CA PHE A 334 57.05 -38.81 -12.74
C PHE A 334 58.28 -38.10 -13.31
N ARG A 335 58.31 -36.76 -13.35
CA ARG A 335 59.47 -36.01 -13.85
C ARG A 335 60.75 -36.33 -13.06
N VAL A 336 60.67 -36.41 -11.73
CA VAL A 336 61.81 -36.77 -10.89
C VAL A 336 62.27 -38.19 -11.19
N ALA A 337 61.36 -39.16 -11.23
CA ALA A 337 61.68 -40.55 -11.54
C ALA A 337 62.29 -40.72 -12.94
N LYS A 338 61.76 -40.02 -13.95
CA LYS A 338 62.31 -40.08 -15.31
C LYS A 338 63.68 -39.43 -15.40
N THR A 339 63.93 -38.37 -14.63
CA THR A 339 65.24 -37.71 -14.55
C THR A 339 66.30 -38.62 -13.94
N SER A 340 65.97 -39.35 -12.87
CA SER A 340 66.90 -40.31 -12.28
C SER A 340 67.19 -41.49 -13.22
N GLU A 341 66.15 -42.07 -13.83
CA GLU A 341 66.30 -43.20 -14.77
C GLU A 341 67.18 -42.83 -15.97
N VAL A 342 66.91 -41.69 -16.60
CA VAL A 342 67.70 -41.23 -17.76
C VAL A 342 69.10 -40.78 -17.34
N GLY A 343 69.25 -40.18 -16.16
CA GLY A 343 70.55 -39.79 -15.62
C GLY A 343 71.47 -40.98 -15.34
N GLU A 344 70.92 -42.09 -14.83
CA GLU A 344 71.67 -43.33 -14.66
C GLU A 344 72.18 -43.89 -16.00
N ILE A 345 71.33 -43.88 -17.04
CA ILE A 345 71.71 -44.31 -18.40
C ILE A 345 72.80 -43.38 -18.98
N GLU A 346 72.66 -42.08 -18.77
CA GLU A 346 73.63 -41.07 -19.22
C GLU A 346 75.00 -41.27 -18.54
N GLU A 347 75.02 -41.51 -17.23
CA GLU A 347 76.26 -41.78 -16.46
C GLU A 347 76.91 -43.11 -16.85
N GLU A 348 76.12 -44.17 -17.04
CA GLU A 348 76.62 -45.48 -17.50
C GLU A 348 77.29 -45.36 -18.87
N LEU A 349 76.63 -44.70 -19.82
CA LEU A 349 77.18 -44.45 -21.15
C LEU A 349 78.42 -43.56 -21.10
N ALA A 350 78.44 -42.53 -20.24
CA ALA A 350 79.61 -41.66 -20.06
C ALA A 350 80.81 -42.41 -19.46
N ALA A 351 80.58 -43.29 -18.50
CA ALA A 351 81.61 -44.14 -17.91
C ALA A 351 82.13 -45.17 -18.93
N GLU A 352 81.24 -45.80 -19.70
CA GLU A 352 81.59 -46.70 -20.80
C GLU A 352 82.48 -45.96 -21.82
N ILE A 353 82.07 -44.76 -22.24
CA ILE A 353 82.86 -43.87 -23.11
C ILE A 353 84.24 -43.63 -22.51
N SER A 354 84.36 -43.25 -21.23
CA SER A 354 85.66 -42.99 -20.59
C SER A 354 86.59 -44.21 -20.54
N THR A 355 86.03 -45.41 -20.33
CA THR A 355 86.82 -46.66 -20.41
C THR A 355 87.24 -46.98 -21.84
N LEU A 356 86.35 -46.76 -22.81
CA LEU A 356 86.62 -46.91 -24.24
C LEU A 356 87.61 -45.86 -24.75
N GLU A 357 87.67 -44.65 -24.18
CA GLU A 357 88.67 -43.63 -24.48
C GLU A 357 90.09 -44.05 -24.06
N LYS A 358 90.23 -44.78 -22.96
CA LYS A 358 91.53 -45.37 -22.56
C LYS A 358 91.96 -46.50 -23.52
N GLN A 359 90.99 -47.22 -24.09
CA GLN A 359 91.24 -48.25 -25.12
C GLN A 359 91.41 -47.65 -26.53
N ARG A 360 90.84 -46.47 -26.81
CA ARG A 360 90.94 -45.70 -28.06
C ARG A 360 92.37 -45.29 -28.40
N ASP A 361 93.16 -44.94 -27.39
CA ASP A 361 94.58 -44.59 -27.59
C ASP A 361 95.38 -45.81 -28.13
N GLU A 362 94.86 -47.03 -27.97
CA GLU A 362 95.40 -48.28 -28.52
C GLU A 362 94.79 -48.63 -29.91
N ILE A 363 93.54 -48.25 -30.16
CA ILE A 363 92.71 -48.64 -31.33
C ILE A 363 92.73 -47.57 -32.45
N GLU A 364 93.51 -46.49 -32.29
CA GLU A 364 93.73 -45.43 -33.30
C GLU A 364 94.06 -45.96 -34.73
N ALA A 365 94.45 -47.22 -34.84
CA ALA A 365 94.61 -47.95 -36.09
C ALA A 365 93.34 -48.62 -36.69
N GLN A 366 92.36 -49.07 -35.90
CA GLN A 366 91.07 -49.62 -36.39
C GLN A 366 89.97 -48.52 -36.54
N LEU A 367 90.40 -47.28 -36.32
CA LEU A 367 89.67 -46.02 -36.21
C LEU A 367 88.67 -45.70 -37.34
N LYS A 368 88.86 -46.20 -38.57
CA LYS A 368 87.90 -45.98 -39.67
C LYS A 368 86.59 -46.76 -39.53
N GLN A 369 86.64 -48.00 -39.05
CA GLN A 369 85.42 -48.82 -38.86
C GLN A 369 84.68 -48.44 -37.58
N VAL A 370 85.44 -48.01 -36.55
CA VAL A 370 84.93 -47.42 -35.31
C VAL A 370 84.20 -46.10 -35.55
N ASN A 371 84.59 -45.30 -36.56
CA ASN A 371 83.93 -44.03 -36.86
C ASN A 371 82.43 -44.16 -37.23
N ILE A 372 82.04 -45.27 -37.87
CA ILE A 372 80.63 -45.57 -38.17
C ILE A 372 79.88 -45.94 -36.88
N SER A 373 80.51 -46.72 -35.99
CA SER A 373 79.94 -47.09 -34.70
C SER A 373 79.86 -45.92 -33.71
N LEU A 374 80.83 -45.00 -33.72
CA LEU A 374 80.83 -43.75 -32.95
C LEU A 374 79.67 -42.84 -33.39
N ALA A 375 79.47 -42.69 -34.70
CA ALA A 375 78.34 -41.93 -35.22
C ALA A 375 77.00 -42.55 -34.78
N ALA A 376 76.91 -43.89 -34.73
CA ALA A 376 75.72 -44.59 -34.24
C ALA A 376 75.50 -44.42 -32.72
N ALA A 377 76.56 -44.43 -31.90
CA ALA A 377 76.46 -44.21 -30.46
C ALA A 377 76.12 -42.76 -30.10
N ASN A 378 76.75 -41.78 -30.76
CA ASN A 378 76.42 -40.37 -30.60
C ASN A 378 74.98 -40.07 -31.04
N ALA A 379 74.50 -40.70 -32.12
CA ALA A 379 73.09 -40.57 -32.52
C ALA A 379 72.13 -41.15 -31.46
N ARG A 380 72.50 -42.23 -30.78
CA ARG A 380 71.69 -42.79 -29.67
C ARG A 380 71.70 -41.87 -28.45
N LEU A 381 72.85 -41.35 -28.05
CA LEU A 381 72.96 -40.38 -26.95
C LEU A 381 72.11 -39.13 -27.25
N GLN A 382 72.23 -38.59 -28.47
CA GLN A 382 71.46 -37.44 -28.91
C GLN A 382 69.95 -37.72 -28.89
N ASN A 383 69.51 -38.89 -29.36
CA ASN A 383 68.09 -39.26 -29.30
C ASN A 383 67.57 -39.34 -27.86
N VAL A 384 68.32 -39.93 -26.93
CA VAL A 384 67.91 -40.02 -25.51
C VAL A 384 67.83 -38.63 -24.86
N VAL A 385 68.77 -37.73 -25.20
CA VAL A 385 68.75 -36.34 -24.75
C VAL A 385 67.54 -35.59 -25.31
N GLU A 386 67.26 -35.74 -26.61
CA GLU A 386 66.11 -35.08 -27.25
C GLU A 386 64.77 -35.62 -26.71
N GLU A 387 64.64 -36.92 -26.48
CA GLU A 387 63.44 -37.52 -25.86
C GLU A 387 63.22 -37.00 -24.43
N ARG A 388 64.31 -36.85 -23.65
CA ARG A 388 64.25 -36.24 -22.30
C ARG A 388 63.77 -34.80 -22.37
N ASP A 389 64.33 -34.00 -23.27
CA ASP A 389 64.02 -32.58 -23.37
C ASP A 389 62.58 -32.36 -23.85
N GLN A 390 62.11 -33.16 -24.82
CA GLN A 390 60.70 -33.18 -25.25
C GLN A 390 59.77 -33.59 -24.12
N PHE A 391 60.16 -34.58 -23.31
CA PHE A 391 59.38 -34.99 -22.15
C PHE A 391 59.27 -33.86 -21.10
N TYR A 392 60.37 -33.17 -20.81
CA TYR A 392 60.36 -32.03 -19.88
C TYR A 392 59.48 -30.90 -20.36
N GLU A 393 59.58 -30.54 -21.64
CA GLU A 393 58.73 -29.51 -22.23
C GLU A 393 57.24 -29.87 -22.13
N ALA A 394 56.87 -31.12 -22.45
CA ALA A 394 55.50 -31.59 -22.32
C ALA A 394 55.02 -31.61 -20.85
N ASN A 395 55.86 -32.04 -19.91
CA ASN A 395 55.53 -32.07 -18.49
C ASN A 395 55.34 -30.65 -17.93
N ASP A 396 56.21 -29.71 -18.28
CA ASP A 396 56.12 -28.32 -17.85
C ASP A 396 54.85 -27.65 -18.40
N GLN A 397 54.45 -27.97 -19.64
CA GLN A 397 53.17 -27.52 -20.20
C GLN A 397 51.96 -28.04 -19.39
N ILE A 398 51.97 -29.31 -18.96
CA ILE A 398 50.91 -29.89 -18.11
C ILE A 398 50.85 -29.16 -16.76
N VAL A 399 52.00 -28.97 -16.12
CA VAL A 399 52.09 -28.29 -14.83
C VAL A 399 51.60 -26.84 -14.93
N ALA A 400 51.97 -26.14 -16.00
CA ALA A 400 51.52 -24.77 -16.25
C ALA A 400 50.00 -24.69 -16.45
N HIS A 401 49.43 -25.58 -17.26
CA HIS A 401 47.98 -25.63 -17.50
C HIS A 401 47.19 -25.92 -16.20
N LEU A 402 47.63 -26.90 -15.40
CA LEU A 402 46.99 -27.20 -14.11
C LEU A 402 47.06 -26.01 -13.14
N LYS A 403 48.19 -25.30 -13.11
CA LYS A 403 48.37 -24.10 -12.28
C LYS A 403 47.42 -22.97 -12.67
N THR A 404 47.27 -22.68 -13.96
CA THR A 404 46.32 -21.66 -14.45
C THR A 404 44.89 -22.03 -14.10
N ARG A 405 44.51 -23.30 -14.30
CA ARG A 405 43.15 -23.77 -14.01
C ARG A 405 42.83 -23.76 -12.51
N GLU A 406 43.81 -24.10 -11.66
CA GLU A 406 43.69 -23.97 -10.21
C GLU A 406 43.47 -22.51 -9.78
N TYR A 407 44.21 -21.56 -10.37
CA TYR A 407 44.06 -20.14 -10.08
C TYR A 407 42.67 -19.61 -10.46
N GLU A 408 42.17 -19.95 -11.66
CA GLU A 408 40.82 -19.56 -12.10
C GLU A 408 39.72 -20.12 -11.19
N LEU A 409 39.82 -21.40 -10.82
CA LEU A 409 38.87 -22.03 -9.88
C LEU A 409 38.95 -21.38 -8.49
N THR A 410 40.15 -21.03 -8.03
CA THR A 410 40.35 -20.34 -6.75
C THR A 410 39.69 -18.96 -6.76
N LYS A 411 39.84 -18.19 -7.85
CA LYS A 411 39.14 -16.92 -8.03
C LYS A 411 37.62 -17.11 -8.02
N SER A 412 37.11 -18.10 -8.77
CA SER A 412 35.68 -18.42 -8.79
C SER A 412 35.13 -18.80 -7.41
N ILE A 413 35.89 -19.57 -6.62
CA ILE A 413 35.49 -19.92 -5.25
C ILE A 413 35.44 -18.67 -4.38
N GLY A 414 36.41 -17.76 -4.52
CA GLY A 414 36.43 -16.48 -3.84
C GLY A 414 35.14 -15.68 -4.08
N SER A 415 34.76 -15.48 -5.35
CA SER A 415 33.54 -14.75 -5.71
C SER A 415 32.28 -15.45 -5.18
N CYS A 416 32.18 -16.79 -5.28
CA CYS A 416 31.06 -17.55 -4.72
C CYS A 416 30.95 -17.41 -3.19
N LYS A 417 32.08 -17.43 -2.46
CA LYS A 417 32.10 -17.28 -0.99
C LYS A 417 31.67 -15.88 -0.56
N VAL A 418 32.10 -14.85 -1.29
CA VAL A 418 31.66 -13.47 -1.06
C VAL A 418 30.14 -13.36 -1.26
N GLU A 419 29.61 -13.85 -2.39
CA GLU A 419 28.16 -13.81 -2.66
C GLU A 419 27.36 -14.61 -1.62
N ALA A 420 27.83 -15.79 -1.21
CA ALA A 420 27.17 -16.58 -0.17
C ALA A 420 27.09 -15.82 1.18
N ASN A 421 28.15 -15.10 1.54
CA ASN A 421 28.15 -14.25 2.74
C ASN A 421 27.15 -13.10 2.65
N ILE A 422 27.00 -12.51 1.46
CA ILE A 422 26.01 -11.45 1.18
C ILE A 422 24.60 -12.02 1.30
N LEU A 423 24.31 -13.14 0.63
CA LEU A 423 22.99 -13.78 0.71
C LEU A 423 22.60 -14.11 2.15
N ARG A 424 23.53 -14.65 2.94
CA ARG A 424 23.30 -14.90 4.36
C ARG A 424 22.95 -13.63 5.13
N THR A 425 23.66 -12.54 4.89
CA THR A 425 23.41 -11.25 5.56
C THR A 425 22.05 -10.68 5.17
N TRP A 426 21.68 -10.79 3.89
CA TRP A 426 20.35 -10.40 3.39
C TRP A 426 19.23 -11.27 3.96
N ILE A 427 19.39 -12.58 4.03
CA ILE A 427 18.39 -13.49 4.62
C ILE A 427 18.14 -13.10 6.07
N ASN A 428 19.19 -12.92 6.87
CA ASN A 428 19.06 -12.51 8.28
C ASN A 428 18.33 -11.17 8.38
N PHE A 429 18.73 -10.17 7.59
CA PHE A 429 18.07 -8.86 7.59
C PHE A 429 16.58 -8.93 7.24
N LEU A 430 16.22 -9.73 6.22
CA LEU A 430 14.83 -9.90 5.80
C LEU A 430 14.01 -10.62 6.89
N GLU A 431 14.55 -11.69 7.48
CA GLU A 431 13.89 -12.47 8.54
C GLU A 431 13.70 -11.63 9.83
N ASP A 432 14.72 -10.87 10.24
CA ASP A 432 14.67 -9.99 11.41
C ASP A 432 13.65 -8.86 11.19
N THR A 433 13.71 -8.19 10.04
CA THR A 433 12.78 -7.12 9.68
C THR A 433 11.34 -7.61 9.56
N TRP A 434 11.13 -8.79 8.97
CA TRP A 434 9.81 -9.42 8.87
C TRP A 434 9.23 -9.77 10.23
N THR A 435 10.06 -10.27 11.15
CA THR A 435 9.63 -10.57 12.52
C THR A 435 9.15 -9.30 13.23
N LEU A 436 9.89 -8.20 13.09
CA LEU A 436 9.51 -6.89 13.63
C LEU A 436 8.21 -6.38 13.01
N GLN A 437 8.11 -6.35 11.68
CA GLN A 437 6.93 -5.91 10.95
C GLN A 437 5.68 -6.73 11.33
N SER A 438 5.83 -8.06 11.38
CA SER A 438 4.73 -8.99 11.73
C SER A 438 4.25 -8.76 13.15
N SER A 439 5.18 -8.62 14.11
CA SER A 439 4.84 -8.36 15.51
C SER A 439 4.10 -7.05 15.70
N PHE A 440 4.54 -5.99 15.02
CA PHE A 440 3.89 -4.67 15.07
C PHE A 440 2.49 -4.72 14.43
N THR A 441 2.39 -5.34 13.26
CA THR A 441 1.12 -5.51 12.55
C THR A 441 0.13 -6.32 13.38
N GLU A 442 0.58 -7.40 14.04
CA GLU A 442 -0.24 -8.22 14.92
C GLU A 442 -0.68 -7.47 16.17
N SER A 443 0.22 -6.72 16.82
CA SER A 443 -0.11 -5.89 17.98
C SER A 443 -1.16 -4.84 17.63
N LYS A 444 -0.95 -4.11 16.54
CA LYS A 444 -1.91 -3.11 16.03
C LYS A 444 -3.25 -3.77 15.68
N TYR A 445 -3.22 -4.93 15.02
CA TYR A 445 -4.43 -5.67 14.67
C TYR A 445 -5.24 -6.06 15.92
N LYS A 446 -4.57 -6.51 16.99
CA LYS A 446 -5.20 -6.83 18.27
C LYS A 446 -5.82 -5.59 18.92
N GLU A 447 -5.07 -4.49 19.00
CA GLU A 447 -5.54 -3.22 19.55
C GLU A 447 -6.79 -2.71 18.82
N VAL A 448 -6.75 -2.66 17.49
CA VAL A 448 -7.89 -2.21 16.67
C VAL A 448 -9.09 -3.15 16.81
N ASN A 449 -8.88 -4.46 16.98
CA ASN A 449 -10.00 -5.37 17.23
C ASN A 449 -10.65 -5.12 18.59
N VAL A 450 -9.86 -4.88 19.64
CA VAL A 450 -10.42 -4.54 20.96
C VAL A 450 -11.26 -3.27 20.86
N GLU A 451 -10.73 -2.22 20.22
CA GLU A 451 -11.49 -0.97 20.00
C GLU A 451 -12.77 -1.20 19.19
N LEU A 452 -12.70 -2.07 18.18
CA LEU A 452 -13.84 -2.39 17.31
C LEU A 452 -14.91 -3.20 18.06
N GLU A 453 -14.52 -4.16 18.90
CA GLU A 453 -15.42 -4.95 19.75
C GLU A 453 -16.13 -4.06 20.78
N GLU A 454 -15.38 -3.16 21.45
CA GLU A 454 -15.96 -2.18 22.39
C GLU A 454 -16.97 -1.27 21.69
N HIS A 455 -16.62 -0.77 20.49
CA HIS A 455 -17.49 0.07 19.68
C HIS A 455 -18.73 -0.69 19.18
N GLU A 456 -18.58 -1.96 18.78
CA GLU A 456 -19.69 -2.80 18.34
C GLU A 456 -20.73 -2.99 19.45
N VAL A 457 -20.28 -3.29 20.68
CA VAL A 457 -21.17 -3.43 21.84
C VAL A 457 -21.90 -2.11 22.13
N TYR A 458 -21.17 -0.99 22.10
CA TYR A 458 -21.76 0.33 22.29
C TYR A 458 -22.83 0.64 21.22
N PHE A 459 -22.49 0.48 19.95
CA PHE A 459 -23.36 0.83 18.85
C PHE A 459 -24.59 -0.09 18.77
N GLY A 460 -24.41 -1.39 19.01
CA GLY A 460 -25.53 -2.34 19.12
C GLY A 460 -26.51 -1.97 20.24
N ASN A 461 -26.00 -1.59 21.42
CA ASN A 461 -26.85 -1.14 22.53
C ASN A 461 -27.61 0.15 22.19
N LEU A 462 -26.95 1.12 21.53
CA LEU A 462 -27.58 2.36 21.09
C LEU A 462 -28.73 2.09 20.11
N VAL A 463 -28.47 1.29 19.07
CA VAL A 463 -29.49 0.93 18.07
C VAL A 463 -30.66 0.21 18.72
N MET A 464 -30.39 -0.75 19.62
CA MET A 464 -31.42 -1.47 20.35
C MET A 464 -32.29 -0.55 21.22
N GLN A 465 -31.69 0.42 21.92
CA GLN A 465 -32.41 1.41 22.73
C GLN A 465 -33.30 2.30 21.86
N LEU A 466 -32.77 2.82 20.75
CA LEU A 466 -33.50 3.71 19.84
C LEU A 466 -34.66 2.97 19.15
N LEU A 467 -34.43 1.76 18.64
CA LEU A 467 -35.49 0.96 18.02
C LEU A 467 -36.58 0.58 19.01
N SER A 468 -36.20 0.17 20.23
CA SER A 468 -37.17 -0.15 21.28
C SER A 468 -38.01 1.07 21.69
N PHE A 469 -37.41 2.26 21.63
CA PHE A 469 -38.10 3.52 21.88
C PHE A 469 -39.08 3.85 20.74
N TYR A 470 -38.63 3.80 19.48
CA TYR A 470 -39.49 4.08 18.34
C TYR A 470 -40.63 3.09 18.19
N GLU A 471 -40.40 1.80 18.43
CA GLU A 471 -41.48 0.80 18.42
C GLU A 471 -42.59 1.16 19.42
N LYS A 472 -42.22 1.65 20.62
CA LYS A 472 -43.17 2.05 21.66
C LYS A 472 -43.91 3.35 21.34
N GLU A 473 -43.24 4.33 20.72
CA GLU A 473 -43.83 5.63 20.38
C GLU A 473 -44.67 5.61 19.10
N LEU A 474 -44.29 4.79 18.11
CA LEU A 474 -44.99 4.70 16.84
C LEU A 474 -46.41 4.16 17.03
N ARG A 475 -46.62 3.18 17.91
CA ARG A 475 -47.93 2.56 18.11
C ARG A 475 -49.01 3.57 18.57
N PRO A 476 -48.83 4.33 19.66
CA PRO A 476 -49.78 5.38 20.05
C PRO A 476 -49.95 6.48 19.00
N SER A 477 -48.90 6.81 18.25
CA SER A 477 -48.93 7.85 17.23
C SER A 477 -49.76 7.43 16.01
N ILE A 478 -49.62 6.18 15.58
CA ILE A 478 -50.44 5.58 14.51
C ILE A 478 -51.90 5.50 14.97
N ASP A 479 -52.16 5.08 16.21
CA ASP A 479 -53.52 5.05 16.77
C ASP A 479 -54.15 6.46 16.84
N ARG A 480 -53.35 7.50 17.09
CA ARG A 480 -53.80 8.92 17.04
C ARG A 480 -54.12 9.37 15.63
N ILE A 481 -53.28 9.03 14.64
CA ILE A 481 -53.56 9.31 13.23
C ILE A 481 -54.88 8.68 12.81
N ALA A 482 -55.12 7.40 13.13
CA ALA A 482 -56.37 6.73 12.80
C ALA A 482 -57.60 7.49 13.36
N LYS A 483 -57.51 8.00 14.60
CA LYS A 483 -58.56 8.85 15.20
C LYS A 483 -58.71 10.20 14.51
N TYR A 484 -57.62 10.86 14.11
CA TYR A 484 -57.69 12.11 13.36
C TYR A 484 -58.35 11.91 11.99
N VAL A 485 -58.01 10.82 11.28
CA VAL A 485 -58.66 10.44 10.02
C VAL A 485 -60.17 10.24 10.21
N GLU A 486 -60.58 9.52 11.26
CA GLU A 486 -62.00 9.32 11.58
C GLU A 486 -62.72 10.64 11.90
N ASN A 487 -62.11 11.51 12.71
CA ASN A 487 -62.67 12.81 13.06
C ASN A 487 -62.79 13.76 11.85
N LEU A 488 -61.80 13.76 10.96
CA LEU A 488 -61.82 14.56 9.72
C LEU A 488 -62.88 14.05 8.74
N LYS A 489 -63.10 12.72 8.66
CA LYS A 489 -64.20 12.12 7.90
C LYS A 489 -65.56 12.56 8.45
N ASN A 490 -65.75 12.50 9.77
CA ASN A 490 -66.99 12.91 10.44
C ASN A 490 -67.29 14.43 10.29
N LEU A 491 -66.27 15.29 10.23
CA LEU A 491 -66.44 16.72 9.98
C LEU A 491 -66.81 17.03 8.51
N GLY A 492 -66.33 16.22 7.57
CA GLY A 492 -66.67 16.33 6.15
C GLY A 492 -68.13 15.97 5.84
N GLU A 493 -68.72 15.03 6.59
CA GLU A 493 -70.12 14.61 6.42
C GLU A 493 -71.15 15.53 7.11
N GLY A 494 -70.72 16.37 8.06
CA GLY A 494 -71.60 17.27 8.84
C GLY A 494 -71.84 18.66 8.24
N SER A 495 -71.17 19.05 7.15
CA SER A 495 -71.28 20.39 6.56
C SER A 495 -72.37 20.48 5.49
N ALA A 496 -73.61 20.18 5.88
CA ALA A 496 -74.80 20.67 5.18
C ALA A 496 -75.64 21.47 6.19
N VAL A 497 -75.78 22.77 5.90
CA VAL A 497 -76.64 23.78 6.53
C VAL A 497 -75.94 24.73 7.54
N GLY A 498 -75.78 26.00 7.11
CA GLY A 498 -76.03 27.14 8.00
C GLY A 498 -74.87 28.12 8.22
N SER A 499 -74.92 29.24 7.49
CA SER A 499 -74.09 30.45 7.56
C SER A 499 -73.86 31.08 8.95
N GLY A 500 -72.67 31.67 9.16
CA GLY A 500 -72.42 32.66 10.20
C GLY A 500 -70.94 33.03 10.36
N GLU A 501 -70.54 34.19 9.83
CA GLU A 501 -69.22 34.79 10.04
C GLU A 501 -68.83 34.87 11.53
N SER A 502 -67.72 34.23 11.89
CA SER A 502 -66.89 34.66 13.02
C SER A 502 -65.44 34.23 12.80
N LYS A 503 -64.52 35.17 13.02
CA LYS A 503 -63.06 34.95 12.98
C LYS A 503 -62.61 34.08 14.17
N SER A 504 -62.95 32.81 14.12
CA SER A 504 -62.43 31.74 14.96
C SER A 504 -61.91 30.68 14.02
N LEU A 505 -60.63 30.31 14.13
CA LEU A 505 -59.99 29.22 13.39
C LEU A 505 -60.96 28.01 13.36
N SER A 506 -61.28 27.51 12.17
CA SER A 506 -62.19 26.37 12.06
C SER A 506 -61.58 25.16 12.78
N PRO A 507 -62.34 24.41 13.59
CA PRO A 507 -61.85 23.21 14.28
C PRO A 507 -61.18 22.20 13.35
N ARG A 508 -61.59 22.19 12.08
CA ARG A 508 -60.98 21.40 11.01
C ARG A 508 -59.52 21.77 10.74
N LYS A 509 -59.19 23.06 10.67
CA LYS A 509 -57.84 23.53 10.35
C LYS A 509 -56.81 23.09 11.40
N ASN A 510 -57.19 23.13 12.66
CA ASN A 510 -56.35 22.65 13.76
C ASN A 510 -56.16 21.12 13.72
N LEU A 511 -57.18 20.35 13.35
CA LEU A 511 -57.08 18.89 13.19
C LEU A 511 -56.22 18.50 11.98
N GLU A 512 -56.28 19.25 10.88
CA GLU A 512 -55.42 19.06 9.71
C GLU A 512 -53.95 19.40 10.03
N GLU A 513 -53.68 20.46 10.80
CA GLU A 513 -52.33 20.82 11.25
C GLU A 513 -51.74 19.78 12.23
N GLU A 514 -52.53 19.31 13.20
CA GLU A 514 -52.10 18.23 14.10
C GLU A 514 -51.87 16.91 13.34
N TYR A 515 -52.75 16.55 12.38
CA TYR A 515 -52.55 15.37 11.53
C TYR A 515 -51.21 15.45 10.78
N LEU A 516 -50.90 16.58 10.15
CA LEU A 516 -49.65 16.78 9.41
C LEU A 516 -48.42 16.72 10.30
N ASP A 517 -48.48 17.25 11.52
CA ASP A 517 -47.38 17.16 12.51
C ASP A 517 -47.10 15.70 12.92
N TYR A 518 -48.14 14.91 13.19
CA TYR A 518 -47.97 13.47 13.49
C TYR A 518 -47.54 12.66 12.27
N GLU A 519 -48.05 12.97 11.07
CA GLU A 519 -47.67 12.33 9.81
C GLU A 519 -46.18 12.57 9.54
N ALA A 520 -45.72 13.83 9.62
CA ALA A 520 -44.32 14.19 9.49
C ALA A 520 -43.43 13.46 10.52
N LYS A 521 -43.83 13.41 11.79
CA LYS A 521 -43.08 12.70 12.84
C LYS A 521 -42.96 11.19 12.57
N ILE A 522 -44.04 10.55 12.12
CA ILE A 522 -44.05 9.11 11.82
C ILE A 522 -43.19 8.81 10.59
N VAL A 523 -43.34 9.57 9.51
CA VAL A 523 -42.56 9.41 8.28
C VAL A 523 -41.07 9.65 8.54
N THR A 524 -40.73 10.71 9.27
CA THR A 524 -39.33 11.00 9.65
C THR A 524 -38.77 9.90 10.55
N THR A 525 -39.54 9.35 11.48
CA THR A 525 -39.11 8.21 12.31
C THR A 525 -38.80 6.98 11.45
N PHE A 526 -39.66 6.66 10.48
CA PHE A 526 -39.43 5.54 9.55
C PHE A 526 -38.18 5.75 8.69
N SER A 527 -37.97 6.96 8.18
CA SER A 527 -36.77 7.32 7.42
C SER A 527 -35.49 7.18 8.25
N VAL A 528 -35.53 7.64 9.51
CA VAL A 528 -34.43 7.48 10.46
C VAL A 528 -34.15 5.99 10.75
N VAL A 529 -35.19 5.16 10.90
CA VAL A 529 -35.05 3.70 11.06
C VAL A 529 -34.47 3.04 9.82
N ASP A 530 -34.83 3.50 8.61
CA ASP A 530 -34.26 2.99 7.36
C ASP A 530 -32.76 3.33 7.25
N ASN A 531 -32.37 4.57 7.59
CA ASN A 531 -30.97 4.97 7.65
C ASN A 531 -30.21 4.17 8.72
N MET A 532 -30.80 3.96 9.90
CA MET A 532 -30.24 3.09 10.94
C MET A 532 -30.00 1.69 10.40
N ARG A 533 -30.98 1.10 9.71
CA ARG A 533 -30.87 -0.23 9.10
C ARG A 533 -29.74 -0.28 8.09
N GLU A 534 -29.65 0.70 7.20
CA GLU A 534 -28.56 0.79 6.22
C GLU A 534 -27.19 0.91 6.91
N GLN A 535 -27.00 1.89 7.80
CA GLN A 535 -25.73 2.05 8.52
C GLN A 535 -25.38 0.83 9.40
N PHE A 536 -26.39 0.11 9.88
CA PHE A 536 -26.21 -1.08 10.71
C PHE A 536 -25.90 -2.36 9.90
N TYR A 537 -26.31 -2.45 8.63
CA TYR A 537 -26.13 -3.66 7.81
C TYR A 537 -25.18 -3.49 6.60
N THR A 538 -25.04 -2.29 6.01
CA THR A 538 -24.31 -2.06 4.75
C THR A 538 -22.79 -2.30 4.83
N ARG A 539 -22.19 -2.43 6.03
CA ARG A 539 -20.77 -2.79 6.21
C ARG A 539 -20.52 -4.25 6.61
N GLN A 540 -21.54 -5.11 6.64
CA GLN A 540 -21.42 -6.49 7.12
C GLN A 540 -20.66 -7.46 6.21
N GLU A 541 -20.36 -7.13 4.95
CA GLU A 541 -19.82 -8.14 4.02
C GLU A 541 -18.46 -8.70 4.44
N LYS A 542 -17.71 -8.04 5.33
CA LYS A 542 -16.48 -8.61 5.91
C LYS A 542 -16.32 -8.27 7.41
N ILE A 543 -16.91 -9.13 8.25
CA ILE A 543 -16.31 -9.69 9.50
C ILE A 543 -16.80 -9.19 10.87
N CYS A 544 -17.45 -8.02 11.08
CA CYS A 544 -17.59 -7.57 12.49
C CYS A 544 -18.87 -8.01 13.24
N ARG A 545 -20.08 -7.81 12.69
CA ARG A 545 -21.27 -7.85 13.56
C ARG A 545 -21.84 -9.25 13.78
N LYS A 546 -21.99 -9.65 15.05
CA LYS A 546 -22.91 -10.75 15.40
C LYS A 546 -24.34 -10.27 15.17
N ASP A 547 -25.08 -10.95 14.30
CA ASP A 547 -26.51 -10.70 14.12
C ASP A 547 -27.25 -10.92 15.45
N ASP A 548 -27.61 -9.83 16.14
CA ASP A 548 -28.45 -9.91 17.34
C ASP A 548 -29.91 -10.18 16.91
N PRO A 549 -30.48 -11.35 17.25
CA PRO A 549 -31.85 -11.70 16.87
C PRO A 549 -32.88 -10.73 17.46
N LYS A 550 -32.56 -10.02 18.55
CA LYS A 550 -33.45 -9.02 19.16
C LYS A 550 -33.53 -7.77 18.31
N ILE A 551 -32.40 -7.26 17.81
CA ILE A 551 -32.35 -6.06 16.95
C ILE A 551 -33.12 -6.34 15.64
N LYS A 552 -32.90 -7.52 15.04
CA LYS A 552 -33.63 -7.94 13.85
C LYS A 552 -35.14 -7.97 14.09
N LYS A 553 -35.58 -8.53 15.21
CA LYS A 553 -37.00 -8.56 15.60
C LYS A 553 -37.58 -7.15 15.78
N LEU A 554 -36.82 -6.20 16.33
CA LEU A 554 -37.26 -4.81 16.48
C LEU A 554 -37.48 -4.14 15.12
N PHE A 555 -36.56 -4.32 14.17
CA PHE A 555 -36.75 -3.85 12.79
C PHE A 555 -37.99 -4.47 12.14
N GLU A 556 -38.18 -5.79 12.28
CA GLU A 556 -39.38 -6.48 11.76
C GLU A 556 -40.68 -5.99 12.41
N ASN A 557 -40.68 -5.66 13.70
CA ASN A 557 -41.84 -5.12 14.39
C ASN A 557 -42.17 -3.69 13.92
N ILE A 558 -41.16 -2.82 13.76
CA ILE A 558 -41.36 -1.47 13.22
C ILE A 558 -41.87 -1.53 11.78
N GLU A 559 -41.38 -2.48 10.97
CA GLU A 559 -41.86 -2.69 9.60
C GLU A 559 -43.35 -3.12 9.57
N LYS A 560 -43.82 -3.88 10.56
CA LYS A 560 -45.26 -4.19 10.69
C LYS A 560 -46.08 -2.94 11.02
N LEU A 561 -45.57 -2.09 11.92
CA LEU A 561 -46.22 -0.80 12.24
C LEU A 561 -46.26 0.12 11.01
N ARG A 562 -45.22 0.11 10.16
CA ARG A 562 -45.20 0.83 8.88
C ARG A 562 -46.35 0.39 7.98
N LYS A 563 -46.53 -0.93 7.79
CA LYS A 563 -47.62 -1.47 6.97
C LYS A 563 -49.01 -1.10 7.50
N GLU A 564 -49.17 -1.04 8.82
CA GLU A 564 -50.43 -0.60 9.47
C GLU A 564 -50.70 0.88 9.22
N PHE A 565 -49.68 1.73 9.34
CA PHE A 565 -49.77 3.15 9.02
C PHE A 565 -50.13 3.37 7.54
N GLU A 566 -49.44 2.70 6.61
CA GLU A 566 -49.69 2.77 5.16
C GLU A 566 -51.09 2.24 4.76
N SER A 567 -51.70 1.38 5.58
CA SER A 567 -53.06 0.87 5.38
C SER A 567 -54.15 1.86 5.79
N THR A 568 -53.80 2.92 6.54
CA THR A 568 -54.73 3.97 6.93
C THR A 568 -54.88 4.97 5.78
N GLU A 569 -56.09 5.11 5.24
CA GLU A 569 -56.37 6.02 4.12
C GLU A 569 -56.11 7.49 4.50
N ARG A 570 -55.16 8.14 3.81
CA ARG A 570 -54.84 9.56 3.99
C ARG A 570 -56.07 10.43 3.68
N PRO A 571 -56.55 11.28 4.61
CA PRO A 571 -57.71 12.13 4.40
C PRO A 571 -57.40 13.29 3.42
N ASN A 572 -58.44 13.83 2.74
CA ASN A 572 -58.29 15.02 1.89
C ASN A 572 -58.16 16.27 2.77
N LEU A 573 -56.95 16.86 2.81
CA LEU A 573 -56.64 18.05 3.60
C LEU A 573 -56.93 19.32 2.78
N GLU A 574 -57.84 20.17 3.26
CA GLU A 574 -58.20 21.42 2.58
C GLU A 574 -57.04 22.43 2.60
N MET A 575 -56.15 22.33 3.60
CA MET A 575 -54.92 23.13 3.70
C MET A 575 -53.89 22.87 2.60
N GLU A 576 -53.92 21.73 1.91
CA GLU A 576 -53.00 21.39 0.80
C GLU A 576 -53.56 21.82 -0.58
N ILE A 577 -54.80 22.33 -0.67
CA ILE A 577 -55.44 22.74 -1.93
C ILE A 577 -55.09 24.21 -2.26
N PRO A 578 -54.46 24.52 -3.40
CA PRO A 578 -54.14 25.90 -3.77
C PRO A 578 -55.42 26.72 -4.07
N VAL A 579 -55.60 27.86 -3.40
CA VAL A 579 -56.68 28.82 -3.72
C VAL A 579 -56.31 29.56 -5.01
N GLN A 580 -57.10 29.36 -6.06
CA GLN A 580 -57.02 30.09 -7.32
C GLN A 580 -57.94 31.31 -7.22
N GLU A 581 -57.39 32.50 -6.96
CA GLU A 581 -58.16 33.75 -7.05
C GLU A 581 -58.34 34.13 -8.53
N GLY A 582 -59.59 34.06 -8.99
CA GLY A 582 -59.99 34.53 -10.31
C GLY A 582 -60.46 35.98 -10.26
N ASP A 583 -59.91 36.81 -11.16
CA ASP A 583 -60.53 38.05 -11.58
C ASP A 583 -61.10 37.86 -12.99
N SER A 584 -62.40 38.11 -13.14
CA SER A 584 -63.04 38.24 -14.44
C SER A 584 -64.04 39.38 -14.42
N SER A 585 -63.86 40.32 -15.36
CA SER A 585 -64.87 41.12 -16.06
C SER A 585 -64.09 42.13 -16.93
N SER A 586 -64.31 42.36 -18.22
CA SER A 586 -65.48 42.15 -19.09
C SER A 586 -65.03 42.18 -20.56
N HIS A 587 -65.78 41.47 -21.40
CA HIS A 587 -65.77 41.50 -22.88
C HIS A 587 -65.92 42.91 -23.50
N GLU A 588 -65.23 43.17 -24.62
CA GLU A 588 -65.85 43.44 -25.93
C GLU A 588 -64.86 43.29 -27.09
N MET A 589 -65.39 42.91 -28.26
CA MET A 589 -64.75 42.32 -29.43
C MET A 589 -64.01 43.32 -30.34
N VAL A 590 -63.08 42.82 -31.17
CA VAL A 590 -63.10 42.92 -32.66
C VAL A 590 -62.06 41.97 -33.27
N ASP A 591 -62.51 41.17 -34.23
CA ASP A 591 -61.77 40.33 -35.19
C ASP A 591 -60.70 41.10 -36.01
N ASP A 592 -59.60 40.46 -36.43
CA ASP A 592 -59.53 39.80 -37.77
C ASP A 592 -58.07 39.48 -38.21
N ASN A 593 -57.94 38.30 -38.82
CA ASN A 593 -56.99 37.87 -39.87
C ASN A 593 -55.52 37.42 -39.61
N ILE A 594 -55.36 36.08 -39.59
CA ILE A 594 -54.75 35.22 -40.64
C ILE A 594 -53.20 35.15 -40.85
N SER A 595 -52.70 33.92 -40.60
CA SER A 595 -51.73 33.06 -41.34
C SER A 595 -50.19 33.16 -41.22
N ARG A 596 -49.61 32.08 -40.65
CA ARG A 596 -48.70 31.04 -41.23
C ARG A 596 -47.83 31.42 -42.46
N PRO A 597 -46.58 30.88 -42.60
CA PRO A 597 -46.41 29.42 -42.79
C PRO A 597 -45.12 28.75 -42.27
N SER A 598 -45.13 27.45 -42.53
CA SER A 598 -44.32 26.30 -42.09
C SER A 598 -43.04 26.05 -42.90
N GLU A 599 -42.14 25.30 -42.25
CA GLU A 599 -41.05 24.40 -42.69
C GLU A 599 -40.75 24.17 -44.19
N GLN A 600 -39.46 24.06 -44.54
CA GLN A 600 -38.78 22.83 -45.01
C GLN A 600 -37.34 23.07 -45.57
N GLY A 601 -36.40 22.16 -45.28
CA GLY A 601 -35.54 21.52 -46.32
C GLY A 601 -34.05 21.88 -46.53
N ILE A 602 -33.14 21.05 -45.98
CA ILE A 602 -32.01 20.27 -46.62
C ILE A 602 -30.68 20.95 -47.11
N GLU A 603 -29.53 20.39 -46.58
CA GLU A 603 -28.13 20.21 -47.12
C GLU A 603 -27.15 21.42 -47.34
N THR A 604 -25.81 21.45 -47.13
CA THR A 604 -24.67 20.52 -46.84
C THR A 604 -23.37 21.28 -46.39
N ALA A 605 -22.46 20.59 -45.63
CA ALA A 605 -20.99 20.79 -45.37
C ALA A 605 -20.50 22.01 -44.53
N VAL A 606 -19.48 22.00 -43.64
CA VAL A 606 -18.12 21.36 -43.59
C VAL A 606 -17.64 21.10 -42.13
N ALA A 607 -16.68 20.18 -41.98
CA ALA A 607 -16.00 19.60 -40.81
C ALA A 607 -15.41 20.49 -39.68
N GLY A 608 -15.28 19.86 -38.50
CA GLY A 608 -14.38 20.26 -37.40
C GLY A 608 -14.50 19.34 -36.17
N GLU A 609 -13.55 18.42 -36.01
CA GLU A 609 -13.45 17.44 -34.92
C GLU A 609 -13.28 18.07 -33.52
N LYS A 610 -13.90 17.47 -32.49
CA LYS A 610 -13.30 17.27 -31.15
C LYS A 610 -14.15 16.31 -30.31
N LYS A 611 -13.65 15.08 -30.13
CA LYS A 611 -14.11 14.13 -29.11
C LYS A 611 -13.75 14.66 -27.72
N LYS A 612 -14.73 14.79 -26.82
CA LYS A 612 -14.52 14.74 -25.37
C LYS A 612 -14.97 13.36 -24.90
N ASN A 613 -14.02 12.61 -24.38
CA ASN A 613 -14.26 11.42 -23.58
C ASN A 613 -14.69 11.87 -22.18
N GLU A 614 -15.82 11.38 -21.69
CA GLU A 614 -16.14 11.36 -20.26
C GLU A 614 -15.33 10.24 -19.58
N PRO A 615 -14.65 10.50 -18.46
CA PRO A 615 -14.25 9.49 -17.49
C PRO A 615 -15.38 9.24 -16.46
N PRO A 616 -15.42 8.06 -15.83
CA PRO A 616 -16.50 7.68 -14.92
C PRO A 616 -16.40 8.47 -13.60
N SER A 617 -17.56 8.93 -13.12
CA SER A 617 -17.74 9.64 -11.84
C SER A 617 -17.31 8.76 -10.67
N ALA A 618 -16.21 9.12 -10.03
CA ALA A 618 -15.82 8.62 -8.71
C ALA A 618 -16.74 9.22 -7.63
N GLN A 619 -17.21 8.36 -6.72
CA GLN A 619 -18.05 8.71 -5.59
C GLN A 619 -17.38 9.78 -4.73
N THR A 620 -18.03 10.93 -4.59
CA THR A 620 -17.61 12.03 -3.75
C THR A 620 -18.13 11.77 -2.33
N GLU A 621 -17.25 11.79 -1.32
CA GLU A 621 -17.68 11.88 0.08
C GLU A 621 -18.25 13.29 0.31
N GLU A 622 -19.56 13.40 0.18
CA GLU A 622 -20.31 14.62 0.45
C GLU A 622 -20.36 14.83 1.97
N VAL A 623 -19.91 15.98 2.45
CA VAL A 623 -20.08 16.40 3.85
C VAL A 623 -21.57 16.72 4.03
N LEU A 624 -22.33 15.70 4.43
CA LEU A 624 -23.79 15.79 4.46
C LEU A 624 -24.28 16.43 5.76
N ASN A 625 -24.96 17.57 5.61
CA ASN A 625 -25.67 18.26 6.68
C ASN A 625 -26.92 17.45 7.08
N PRO A 626 -27.10 17.04 8.35
CA PRO A 626 -28.31 16.31 8.80
C PRO A 626 -29.61 17.07 8.52
N GLU A 627 -29.57 18.40 8.50
CA GLU A 627 -30.73 19.24 8.20
C GLU A 627 -31.10 19.22 6.71
N ALA A 628 -30.11 19.13 5.82
CA ALA A 628 -30.33 19.10 4.36
C ALA A 628 -30.85 17.73 3.88
N GLU A 629 -30.39 16.64 4.48
CA GLU A 629 -30.92 15.30 4.19
C GLU A 629 -32.34 15.11 4.72
N LEU A 630 -32.65 15.62 5.91
CA LEU A 630 -34.00 15.51 6.47
C LEU A 630 -34.99 16.33 5.62
N ALA A 631 -34.60 17.53 5.19
CA ALA A 631 -35.38 18.31 4.23
C ALA A 631 -35.56 17.61 2.87
N LYS A 632 -34.55 16.84 2.42
CA LYS A 632 -34.64 16.02 1.21
C LYS A 632 -35.56 14.81 1.40
N LEU A 633 -35.51 14.15 2.55
CA LEU A 633 -36.31 12.97 2.91
C LEU A 633 -37.78 13.34 3.19
N GLU A 634 -38.04 14.47 3.84
CA GLU A 634 -39.37 15.07 3.98
C GLU A 634 -39.93 15.50 2.60
N SER A 635 -39.08 16.05 1.72
CA SER A 635 -39.48 16.44 0.36
C SER A 635 -39.72 15.27 -0.59
N GLU A 636 -39.05 14.12 -0.39
CA GLU A 636 -39.22 12.93 -1.24
C GLU A 636 -40.57 12.23 -0.99
N PHE A 637 -41.13 12.33 0.22
CA PHE A 637 -42.47 11.83 0.53
C PHE A 637 -43.61 12.79 0.12
N GLY A 638 -43.32 14.08 -0.08
CA GLY A 638 -44.27 15.07 -0.62
C GLY A 638 -44.53 14.96 -2.13
N LYS A 639 -43.85 14.05 -2.85
CA LYS A 639 -44.04 13.81 -4.28
C LYS A 639 -44.08 12.33 -4.61
N ILE A 640 -45.17 11.65 -4.25
CA ILE A 640 -45.45 10.30 -4.77
C ILE A 640 -46.87 10.26 -5.32
N ASN A 641 -47.01 10.53 -6.63
CA ASN A 641 -47.65 9.57 -7.53
C ASN A 641 -47.46 9.96 -9.00
N ARG A 642 -46.56 9.28 -9.71
CA ARG A 642 -46.72 8.77 -11.09
C ARG A 642 -45.36 8.29 -11.56
N ASN A 643 -45.05 7.03 -11.22
CA ASN A 643 -44.37 6.03 -12.06
C ASN A 643 -43.70 4.95 -11.19
N TYR A 644 -44.51 4.10 -10.57
CA TYR A 644 -44.14 2.72 -10.32
C TYR A 644 -45.33 1.84 -10.67
N LEU A 645 -45.43 1.51 -11.96
CA LEU A 645 -46.16 0.34 -12.41
C LEU A 645 -45.42 -0.17 -13.66
N ARG A 646 -44.82 -1.35 -13.49
CA ARG A 646 -44.12 -2.20 -14.47
C ARG A 646 -42.60 -2.03 -14.54
N GLU A 647 -41.91 -2.82 -13.73
CA GLU A 647 -40.89 -3.73 -14.28
C GLU A 647 -40.90 -5.02 -13.45
N GLU A 648 -41.09 -6.13 -14.16
CA GLU A 648 -41.18 -7.50 -13.65
C GLU A 648 -39.90 -7.91 -12.92
N ILE A 649 -40.07 -8.40 -11.69
CA ILE A 649 -39.07 -9.22 -11.02
C ILE A 649 -39.25 -10.66 -11.52
N GLY A 650 -38.21 -11.16 -12.20
CA GLY A 650 -37.65 -12.50 -11.95
C GLY A 650 -38.28 -13.68 -12.65
N ASP A 651 -37.58 -14.21 -13.66
CA ASP A 651 -37.46 -15.65 -13.84
C ASP A 651 -35.96 -16.00 -13.89
N TRP A 652 -35.44 -16.39 -12.73
CA TRP A 652 -34.11 -16.98 -12.56
C TRP A 652 -34.34 -18.46 -12.29
N GLU A 653 -34.37 -19.27 -13.34
CA GLU A 653 -34.26 -20.72 -13.22
C GLU A 653 -32.78 -21.11 -13.14
N PHE A 654 -32.44 -21.76 -12.04
CA PHE A 654 -31.23 -22.54 -11.84
C PHE A 654 -31.30 -23.82 -12.68
N ASP A 655 -30.30 -24.04 -13.51
CA ASP A 655 -29.61 -25.31 -13.79
C ASP A 655 -28.50 -24.90 -14.78
N GLU A 656 -27.21 -25.08 -14.55
CA GLU A 656 -26.59 -26.39 -14.63
C GLU A 656 -25.18 -26.28 -14.03
N LEU A 657 -24.94 -27.06 -12.98
CA LEU A 657 -23.61 -27.44 -12.52
C LEU A 657 -22.86 -28.16 -13.66
N GLU A 658 -21.54 -27.97 -13.66
CA GLU A 658 -20.58 -29.02 -14.00
C GLU A 658 -20.40 -29.36 -15.50
N LYS A 659 -19.42 -28.68 -16.14
CA LYS A 659 -18.34 -29.28 -16.94
C LYS A 659 -17.53 -28.21 -17.66
N GLU A 660 -16.29 -27.99 -17.23
CA GLU A 660 -15.14 -27.82 -18.14
C GLU A 660 -13.82 -27.85 -17.35
N LEU A 661 -13.58 -28.98 -16.69
CA LEU A 661 -12.23 -29.52 -16.50
C LEU A 661 -12.26 -30.93 -17.07
N LYS A 662 -11.34 -31.20 -18.01
CA LYS A 662 -11.05 -32.47 -18.71
C LYS A 662 -11.74 -32.68 -20.05
N SER A 663 -11.10 -32.22 -21.12
CA SER A 663 -10.80 -33.11 -22.25
C SER A 663 -9.58 -32.56 -23.02
N GLY A 664 -8.52 -33.36 -23.07
CA GLY A 664 -7.31 -32.98 -23.79
C GLY A 664 -6.15 -33.90 -23.49
N ASP A 665 -6.38 -35.22 -23.48
CA ASP A 665 -5.28 -36.19 -23.50
C ASP A 665 -5.58 -37.36 -24.45
N SER A 666 -4.63 -37.56 -25.38
CA SER A 666 -4.40 -38.73 -26.26
C SER A 666 -5.45 -39.00 -27.36
N ALA A 667 -5.16 -39.42 -28.60
CA ALA A 667 -4.00 -39.83 -29.38
C ALA A 667 -4.41 -39.64 -30.88
N THR A 668 -3.59 -39.69 -31.94
CA THR A 668 -2.78 -40.82 -32.42
C THR A 668 -1.95 -40.41 -33.67
N THR A 669 -0.68 -40.82 -33.69
CA THR A 669 0.11 -41.35 -34.83
C THR A 669 -0.20 -40.92 -36.27
N LYS A 670 0.81 -40.31 -36.91
CA LYS A 670 1.50 -40.88 -38.08
C LYS A 670 2.89 -40.28 -38.26
#